data_AF-A0A2N2DMT3-F1
#
_entry.id   AF-A0A2N2DMT3-F1
#
_cell.length_a   1.000
_cell.length_b   1.000
_cell.length_c   1.000
_cell.angle_alpha   90.00
_cell.angle_beta   90.00
_cell.angle_gamma   90.00
#
_symmetry.space_group_name_H-M   'P 1'
#
loop_
_entity.id
_entity.type
_entity.pdbx_description
1 polymer ?
#
loop_
_entity_poly.entity_id
_entity_poly.type
_entity_poly.pdbx_seq_one_letter_code
_entity_poly.pdbx_strand_id
1 'polypeptide(L)'
;MSQRLTNISGKAAAVIHRVDFNKPKLCERTTPVLCKIGGIEVPIIGQQNWVQLYVAIIEKFIRERNKNLNELYKRPLISHKKLKKHLSFLIGFFSQRKDRTPFFMNSPITGRNCVQLSNGKWIDANFSIPNLVKRIGLLCQYCGVYTTEIEIDYVEKEYQESGNALNPIASPTFSKDEKGETVSLGDDFSFVASQVLFSRFVNGIRIDSGIELERFRLFANEDCSVNIGMSDSELKNALLSCGTLFDGKLYLVTEKTKVKLIESTDLAFDNGAKIIFYESFYEQNERWLFDEHIVSAEMLEAILREICTAYFYERISFTKEYNVSLRSAIADCFNEATILSYTQISERIPYAPISKIKQVLAANSEFIWNATDIYTHISRLVISENNKVEIRKFVADKLATNTYVSASDLPLSEISEQNPELSKTALRNGVYLLCLDDKYERRGNIITLNGSKLDAATIMEEYCLSRDSGKLDELLAFEKEICGSIHRWIPMNAAYKTMVRTEQNLFVAENRVSFEIDAIDNTIELFCPGDYVPLQSITVLTAFPFCGHPWNLYLLESFCRRFSRKFRFDVLAVNSRCAGVIVRKTCSLSYRQIMADAVANSAIELSEKKVIAFLFDNGYIGRRSLSNVDELITEAKLIQERGR
;
A
#
# COMPACT_ATOMS: atom_id res chain seq x y z
N MET A 1 -33.35 -51.04 17.37
CA MET A 1 -34.26 -50.63 16.28
C MET A 1 -33.45 -49.63 15.45
N SER A 2 -32.98 -49.92 14.23
CA SER A 2 -33.71 -50.34 13.01
C SER A 2 -34.75 -49.27 12.62
N GLN A 3 -34.77 -48.69 11.41
CA GLN A 3 -34.46 -49.30 10.11
C GLN A 3 -33.61 -48.45 9.14
N ARG A 4 -33.07 -49.11 8.11
CA ARG A 4 -32.54 -48.53 6.85
C ARG A 4 -33.68 -48.28 5.85
N LEU A 5 -33.50 -47.30 4.96
CA LEU A 5 -33.97 -47.29 3.56
C LEU A 5 -32.84 -46.67 2.71
N THR A 6 -31.97 -47.47 2.09
CA THR A 6 -31.98 -47.96 0.68
C THR A 6 -31.27 -47.03 -0.32
N ASN A 7 -30.14 -47.50 -0.86
CA ASN A 7 -29.36 -46.87 -1.93
C ASN A 7 -30.12 -46.84 -3.27
N ILE A 8 -30.02 -45.73 -4.01
CA ILE A 8 -30.04 -45.71 -5.49
C ILE A 8 -29.00 -44.69 -5.99
N SER A 9 -28.24 -45.07 -7.03
CA SER A 9 -27.15 -44.34 -7.70
C SER A 9 -25.86 -44.11 -6.88
N GLY A 10 -24.74 -44.61 -7.40
CA GLY A 10 -23.41 -44.43 -6.82
C GLY A 10 -22.77 -43.11 -7.25
N LYS A 11 -23.13 -42.02 -6.59
CA LYS A 11 -22.24 -40.86 -6.47
C LYS A 11 -21.50 -40.95 -5.14
N ALA A 12 -20.20 -40.67 -5.14
CA ALA A 12 -19.50 -40.32 -3.90
C ALA A 12 -20.19 -39.08 -3.30
N ALA A 13 -20.46 -39.09 -2.00
CA ALA A 13 -21.06 -37.94 -1.34
C ALA A 13 -20.04 -36.78 -1.38
N ALA A 14 -20.33 -35.75 -2.18
CA ALA A 14 -19.47 -34.57 -2.30
C ALA A 14 -19.22 -33.97 -0.92
N VAL A 15 -17.94 -33.79 -0.57
CA VAL A 15 -17.56 -33.32 0.77
C VAL A 15 -17.97 -31.84 0.89
N ILE A 16 -18.92 -31.59 1.79
CA ILE A 16 -19.40 -30.23 2.09
C ILE A 16 -18.47 -29.62 3.13
N HIS A 17 -17.86 -28.49 2.77
CA HIS A 17 -16.98 -27.72 3.63
C HIS A 17 -17.63 -26.38 4.01
N ARG A 18 -17.32 -25.88 5.21
CA ARG A 18 -17.81 -24.59 5.70
C ARG A 18 -16.75 -23.50 5.55
N VAL A 19 -17.16 -22.29 5.16
CA VAL A 19 -16.26 -21.14 4.97
C VAL A 19 -15.60 -20.72 6.29
N ASP A 20 -14.28 -20.85 6.35
CA ASP A 20 -13.45 -20.11 7.30
C ASP A 20 -13.01 -18.78 6.67
N PHE A 21 -13.57 -17.67 7.13
CA PHE A 21 -13.22 -16.32 6.67
C PHE A 21 -11.77 -15.92 6.97
N ASN A 22 -11.05 -16.64 7.84
CA ASN A 22 -9.61 -16.47 8.08
C ASN A 22 -8.76 -17.25 7.06
N LYS A 23 -9.32 -18.31 6.45
CA LYS A 23 -8.68 -19.13 5.41
C LYS A 23 -9.45 -19.11 4.07
N PRO A 24 -9.78 -17.93 3.52
CA PRO A 24 -10.60 -17.82 2.31
C PRO A 24 -9.94 -18.40 1.04
N LYS A 25 -8.66 -18.77 1.09
CA LYS A 25 -7.99 -19.57 0.05
C LYS A 25 -8.59 -20.97 -0.09
N LEU A 26 -9.18 -21.55 0.97
CA LEU A 26 -9.82 -22.88 0.92
C LEU A 26 -11.07 -22.90 0.02
N CYS A 27 -11.60 -21.73 -0.34
CA CYS A 27 -12.71 -21.60 -1.29
C CYS A 27 -12.23 -21.50 -2.75
N GLU A 28 -10.92 -21.49 -3.02
CA GLU A 28 -10.39 -21.45 -4.39
C GLU A 28 -10.80 -22.72 -5.17
N ARG A 29 -11.28 -22.56 -6.42
CA ARG A 29 -11.86 -23.63 -7.26
C ARG A 29 -13.14 -24.31 -6.71
N THR A 30 -13.84 -23.71 -5.74
CA THR A 30 -15.09 -24.25 -5.16
C THR A 30 -16.37 -23.59 -5.68
N THR A 31 -17.53 -24.13 -5.35
CA THR A 31 -18.86 -23.50 -5.55
C THR A 31 -19.66 -23.48 -4.25
N PRO A 32 -20.30 -22.34 -3.88
CA PRO A 32 -21.15 -22.27 -2.71
C PRO A 32 -22.46 -23.00 -2.97
N VAL A 33 -22.85 -23.89 -2.05
CA VAL A 33 -24.11 -24.65 -2.12
C VAL A 33 -25.19 -24.06 -1.20
N LEU A 34 -24.81 -23.52 -0.04
CA LEU A 34 -25.73 -22.95 0.94
C LEU A 34 -25.15 -21.67 1.57
N CYS A 35 -26.01 -20.70 1.87
CA CYS A 35 -25.65 -19.54 2.67
C CYS A 35 -26.80 -19.21 3.63
N LYS A 36 -26.50 -19.04 4.92
CA LYS A 36 -27.40 -18.53 5.94
C LYS A 36 -26.74 -17.35 6.66
N ILE A 37 -27.53 -16.31 6.92
CA ILE A 37 -27.15 -15.16 7.73
C ILE A 37 -28.18 -15.03 8.86
N GLY A 38 -27.73 -15.17 10.10
CA GLY A 38 -28.61 -15.19 11.29
C GLY A 38 -29.62 -16.35 11.25
N GLY A 39 -29.22 -17.50 10.70
CA GLY A 39 -30.09 -18.66 10.47
C GLY A 39 -31.03 -18.57 9.26
N ILE A 40 -31.20 -17.39 8.65
CA ILE A 40 -32.06 -17.19 7.48
C ILE A 40 -31.27 -17.46 6.20
N GLU A 41 -31.79 -18.33 5.34
CA GLU A 41 -31.16 -18.69 4.06
C GLU A 41 -31.16 -17.52 3.06
N VAL A 42 -30.06 -17.37 2.33
CA VAL A 42 -29.86 -16.34 1.32
C VAL A 42 -29.94 -16.98 -0.07
N PRO A 43 -31.07 -16.85 -0.80
CA PRO A 43 -31.25 -17.54 -2.07
C PRO A 43 -30.31 -17.00 -3.14
N ILE A 44 -29.49 -17.88 -3.71
CA ILE A 44 -28.63 -17.57 -4.86
C ILE A 44 -29.48 -17.66 -6.12
N ILE A 45 -29.65 -16.55 -6.84
CA ILE A 45 -30.46 -16.48 -8.06
C ILE A 45 -29.56 -16.74 -9.27
N GLY A 46 -29.89 -17.76 -10.07
CA GLY A 46 -29.13 -18.14 -11.26
C GLY A 46 -28.05 -19.21 -10.97
N GLN A 47 -26.86 -19.06 -11.56
CA GLN A 47 -25.77 -20.04 -11.38
C GLN A 47 -25.21 -20.02 -9.95
N GLN A 48 -25.09 -21.19 -9.31
CA GLN A 48 -24.42 -21.36 -8.01
C GLN A 48 -22.91 -21.09 -8.12
N ASN A 49 -22.53 -19.83 -7.96
CA ASN A 49 -21.14 -19.39 -7.93
C ASN A 49 -20.92 -18.24 -6.93
N TRP A 50 -19.66 -17.98 -6.59
CA TRP A 50 -19.28 -16.99 -5.58
C TRP A 50 -19.64 -15.54 -5.94
N VAL A 51 -19.76 -15.20 -7.23
CA VAL A 51 -20.23 -13.88 -7.66
C VAL A 51 -21.72 -13.73 -7.38
N GLN A 52 -22.53 -14.72 -7.73
CA GLN A 52 -23.97 -14.67 -7.48
C GLN A 52 -24.30 -14.72 -5.97
N LEU A 53 -23.54 -15.46 -5.17
CA LEU A 53 -23.68 -15.40 -3.72
C LEU A 53 -23.34 -14.01 -3.15
N TYR A 54 -22.25 -13.38 -3.62
CA TYR A 54 -21.86 -12.03 -3.22
C TYR A 54 -22.95 -11.00 -3.58
N VAL A 55 -23.51 -11.08 -4.78
CA VAL A 55 -24.66 -10.26 -5.22
C VAL A 55 -25.89 -10.51 -4.34
N ALA A 56 -26.27 -11.76 -4.10
CA ALA A 56 -27.45 -12.12 -3.30
C ALA A 56 -27.39 -11.58 -1.86
N ILE A 57 -26.21 -11.57 -1.24
CA ILE A 57 -25.99 -10.98 0.10
C ILE A 57 -26.15 -9.45 0.07
N ILE A 58 -25.66 -8.77 -0.98
CA ILE A 58 -25.86 -7.32 -1.14
C ILE A 58 -27.35 -7.00 -1.35
N GLU A 59 -28.04 -7.76 -2.20
CA GLU A 59 -29.48 -7.62 -2.46
C GLU A 59 -30.33 -7.85 -1.20
N LYS A 60 -29.94 -8.79 -0.34
CA LYS A 60 -30.58 -8.99 0.98
C LYS A 60 -30.47 -7.71 1.83
N PHE A 61 -29.28 -7.15 1.99
CA PHE A 61 -29.09 -5.94 2.80
C PHE A 61 -29.76 -4.68 2.20
N ILE A 62 -29.88 -4.60 0.88
CA ILE A 62 -30.66 -3.55 0.19
C ILE A 62 -32.15 -3.70 0.52
N ARG A 63 -32.70 -4.91 0.40
CA ARG A 63 -34.11 -5.22 0.71
C ARG A 63 -34.46 -4.94 2.16
N GLU A 64 -33.55 -5.24 3.08
CA GLU A 64 -33.64 -4.96 4.52
C GLU A 64 -33.42 -3.48 4.88
N ARG A 65 -33.11 -2.62 3.88
CA ARG A 65 -32.83 -1.18 4.05
C ARG A 65 -31.75 -0.93 5.11
N ASN A 66 -30.69 -1.75 5.12
CA ASN A 66 -29.62 -1.63 6.11
C ASN A 66 -28.93 -0.26 6.02
N LYS A 67 -29.06 0.54 7.09
CA LYS A 67 -28.63 1.95 7.12
C LYS A 67 -27.13 2.14 6.85
N ASN A 68 -26.30 1.13 7.14
CA ASN A 68 -24.85 1.24 6.96
C ASN A 68 -24.46 1.31 5.47
N LEU A 69 -25.28 0.77 4.57
CA LEU A 69 -25.04 0.81 3.11
C LEU A 69 -25.01 2.25 2.55
N ASN A 70 -25.68 3.22 3.17
CA ASN A 70 -25.77 4.60 2.68
C ASN A 70 -24.40 5.26 2.47
N GLU A 71 -23.41 4.89 3.28
CA GLU A 71 -22.05 5.44 3.19
C GLU A 71 -21.25 4.83 2.03
N LEU A 72 -21.58 3.60 1.60
CA LEU A 72 -20.91 2.89 0.51
C LEU A 72 -21.20 3.48 -0.89
N TYR A 73 -22.14 4.43 -0.97
CA TYR A 73 -22.34 5.30 -2.14
C TYR A 73 -21.26 6.39 -2.28
N LYS A 74 -20.51 6.68 -1.21
CA LYS A 74 -19.47 7.72 -1.18
C LYS A 74 -18.05 7.19 -0.94
N ARG A 75 -17.91 5.95 -0.46
CA ARG A 75 -16.62 5.31 -0.17
C ARG A 75 -16.55 3.84 -0.60
N PRO A 76 -15.36 3.30 -0.91
CA PRO A 76 -15.15 1.86 -1.10
C PRO A 76 -15.39 1.06 0.19
N LEU A 77 -15.65 -0.24 0.03
CA LEU A 77 -15.75 -1.20 1.14
C LEU A 77 -14.34 -1.53 1.68
N ILE A 78 -14.05 -1.10 2.91
CA ILE A 78 -12.75 -1.22 3.60
C ILE A 78 -12.98 -1.78 5.02
N SER A 79 -12.04 -2.55 5.57
CA SER A 79 -12.13 -3.11 6.93
C SER A 79 -12.17 -2.06 8.06
N HIS A 80 -12.93 -2.34 9.11
CA HIS A 80 -13.04 -1.46 10.29
C HIS A 80 -11.68 -1.18 10.96
N LYS A 81 -10.72 -2.13 10.92
CA LYS A 81 -9.32 -1.88 11.36
C LYS A 81 -8.61 -0.82 10.52
N LYS A 82 -8.80 -0.82 9.19
CA LYS A 82 -8.31 0.25 8.31
C LYS A 82 -9.10 1.55 8.48
N LEU A 83 -10.39 1.50 8.82
CA LEU A 83 -11.20 2.69 9.11
C LEU A 83 -10.66 3.49 10.31
N LYS A 84 -10.30 2.81 11.41
CA LYS A 84 -9.58 3.44 12.54
C LYS A 84 -8.23 4.05 12.11
N LYS A 85 -7.49 3.37 11.21
CA LYS A 85 -6.21 3.86 10.65
C LYS A 85 -6.38 5.00 9.63
N HIS A 86 -7.60 5.27 9.17
CA HIS A 86 -7.93 6.39 8.28
C HIS A 86 -8.40 7.65 9.02
N LEU A 87 -8.75 7.54 10.31
CA LEU A 87 -8.96 8.69 11.19
C LEU A 87 -7.65 9.25 11.75
N SER A 88 -6.56 8.48 11.76
CA SER A 88 -5.21 8.98 12.04
C SER A 88 -4.65 9.72 10.82
N PHE A 89 -5.09 10.97 10.64
CA PHE A 89 -4.62 11.89 9.61
C PHE A 89 -3.21 12.41 9.94
N LEU A 90 -2.17 11.59 9.71
CA LEU A 90 -0.76 12.04 9.69
C LEU A 90 0.14 10.96 9.08
N ILE A 91 0.26 10.99 7.76
CA ILE A 91 1.50 10.81 6.95
C ILE A 91 1.09 11.28 5.54
N GLY A 92 1.50 12.50 5.20
CA GLY A 92 1.63 12.89 3.81
C GLY A 92 2.90 12.27 3.23
N PHE A 93 2.93 12.09 1.91
CA PHE A 93 3.94 11.36 1.12
C PHE A 93 3.81 9.82 1.15
N PHE A 94 3.92 9.23 -0.05
CA PHE A 94 3.91 7.79 -0.37
C PHE A 94 2.60 6.99 -0.22
N SER A 95 1.54 7.42 -0.92
CA SER A 95 0.66 6.50 -1.69
C SER A 95 -0.27 7.25 -2.64
N GLN A 96 0.20 7.52 -3.87
CA GLN A 96 -0.70 7.92 -4.96
C GLN A 96 -1.21 6.67 -5.70
N ARG A 97 -2.53 6.65 -5.96
CA ARG A 97 -3.28 5.73 -6.86
C ARG A 97 -3.49 4.27 -6.41
N LYS A 98 -4.73 3.94 -6.01
CA LYS A 98 -5.64 3.13 -6.87
C LYS A 98 -7.11 3.10 -6.45
N ASP A 99 -7.45 3.16 -5.15
CA ASP A 99 -8.82 2.87 -4.69
C ASP A 99 -9.60 4.13 -4.23
N ARG A 100 -10.07 4.97 -5.17
CA ARG A 100 -11.03 6.07 -4.89
C ARG A 100 -12.47 5.80 -5.31
N THR A 101 -12.73 4.70 -6.03
CA THR A 101 -14.07 4.39 -6.53
C THR A 101 -15.01 4.00 -5.38
N PRO A 102 -16.21 4.59 -5.26
CA PRO A 102 -17.23 4.15 -4.30
C PRO A 102 -17.61 2.68 -4.53
N PHE A 103 -18.09 2.01 -3.49
CA PHE A 103 -18.53 0.61 -3.61
C PHE A 103 -19.77 0.47 -4.48
N PHE A 104 -20.75 1.39 -4.35
CA PHE A 104 -21.86 1.52 -5.27
C PHE A 104 -21.56 2.57 -6.34
N MET A 105 -21.41 2.12 -7.59
CA MET A 105 -21.02 2.95 -8.73
C MET A 105 -22.25 3.38 -9.56
N ASN A 106 -22.16 4.52 -10.24
CA ASN A 106 -23.21 4.99 -11.15
C ASN A 106 -23.14 4.33 -12.55
N SER A 107 -21.99 3.76 -12.90
CA SER A 107 -21.70 3.09 -14.18
C SER A 107 -20.75 1.91 -13.96
N PRO A 108 -20.73 0.90 -14.84
CA PRO A 108 -19.75 -0.18 -14.78
C PRO A 108 -18.35 0.30 -15.13
N ILE A 109 -17.32 -0.43 -14.68
CA ILE A 109 -15.92 -0.20 -15.06
C ILE A 109 -15.64 -0.96 -16.35
N THR A 110 -15.23 -0.25 -17.41
CA THR A 110 -14.85 -0.84 -18.70
C THR A 110 -13.78 -1.92 -18.52
N GLY A 111 -13.98 -3.10 -19.12
CA GLY A 111 -13.04 -4.22 -19.04
C GLY A 111 -13.06 -4.98 -17.70
N ARG A 112 -14.08 -4.81 -16.85
CA ARG A 112 -14.28 -5.60 -15.64
C ARG A 112 -15.65 -6.26 -15.59
N ASN A 113 -15.72 -7.42 -14.94
CA ASN A 113 -16.97 -8.04 -14.54
C ASN A 113 -17.67 -7.17 -13.48
N CYS A 114 -18.60 -6.32 -13.92
CA CYS A 114 -19.43 -5.47 -13.06
C CYS A 114 -20.89 -5.92 -13.15
N VAL A 115 -21.57 -5.96 -12.00
CA VAL A 115 -22.97 -6.40 -11.90
C VAL A 115 -23.85 -5.23 -11.49
N GLN A 116 -25.01 -5.06 -12.13
CA GLN A 116 -26.02 -4.09 -11.74
C GLN A 116 -26.96 -4.68 -10.68
N LEU A 117 -27.29 -3.89 -9.67
CA LEU A 117 -28.15 -4.25 -8.55
C LEU A 117 -29.55 -3.64 -8.68
N SER A 118 -30.51 -4.14 -7.90
CA SER A 118 -31.91 -3.68 -7.87
C SER A 118 -32.08 -2.19 -7.53
N ASN A 119 -31.10 -1.58 -6.86
CA ASN A 119 -31.06 -0.14 -6.58
C ASN A 119 -30.51 0.72 -7.75
N GLY A 120 -30.30 0.11 -8.92
CA GLY A 120 -29.79 0.76 -10.13
C GLY A 120 -28.28 1.04 -10.14
N LYS A 121 -27.55 0.68 -9.08
CA LYS A 121 -26.09 0.87 -8.97
C LYS A 121 -25.31 -0.34 -9.46
N TRP A 122 -24.07 -0.10 -9.83
CA TRP A 122 -23.13 -1.12 -10.27
C TRP A 122 -22.12 -1.45 -9.16
N ILE A 123 -21.72 -2.71 -9.07
CA ILE A 123 -20.62 -3.17 -8.22
C ILE A 123 -19.55 -3.84 -9.08
N ASP A 124 -18.29 -3.70 -8.68
CA ASP A 124 -17.21 -4.54 -9.21
C ASP A 124 -17.34 -5.94 -8.59
N ALA A 125 -17.32 -6.97 -9.44
CA ALA A 125 -17.31 -8.38 -9.07
C ALA A 125 -16.08 -9.11 -9.64
N ASN A 126 -15.14 -8.37 -10.26
CA ASN A 126 -13.95 -8.91 -10.90
C ASN A 126 -12.84 -9.24 -9.88
N PHE A 127 -13.13 -10.20 -9.00
CA PHE A 127 -12.24 -10.65 -7.93
C PHE A 127 -12.10 -12.17 -7.97
N SER A 128 -10.90 -12.67 -7.64
CA SER A 128 -10.71 -14.10 -7.38
C SER A 128 -11.58 -14.56 -6.21
N ILE A 129 -11.95 -15.85 -6.19
CA ILE A 129 -12.85 -16.41 -5.17
C ILE A 129 -12.39 -16.08 -3.73
N PRO A 130 -11.10 -16.24 -3.36
CA PRO A 130 -10.64 -15.87 -2.02
C PRO A 130 -10.84 -14.38 -1.68
N ASN A 131 -10.86 -13.49 -2.67
CA ASN A 131 -11.14 -12.07 -2.48
C ASN A 131 -12.65 -11.77 -2.47
N LEU A 132 -13.49 -12.52 -3.20
CA LEU A 132 -14.95 -12.48 -3.04
C LEU A 132 -15.35 -12.90 -1.62
N VAL A 133 -14.82 -14.02 -1.11
CA VAL A 133 -15.10 -14.50 0.26
C VAL A 133 -14.70 -13.47 1.31
N LYS A 134 -13.52 -12.84 1.18
CA LYS A 134 -13.10 -11.72 2.05
C LYS A 134 -14.06 -10.53 1.96
N ARG A 135 -14.54 -10.19 0.76
CA ARG A 135 -15.51 -9.09 0.56
C ARG A 135 -16.88 -9.41 1.13
N ILE A 136 -17.34 -10.65 1.05
CA ILE A 136 -18.57 -11.13 1.70
C ILE A 136 -18.46 -10.95 3.22
N GLY A 137 -17.43 -11.52 3.86
CA GLY A 137 -17.25 -11.40 5.31
C GLY A 137 -17.10 -9.96 5.78
N LEU A 138 -16.38 -9.13 5.01
CA LEU A 138 -16.23 -7.71 5.26
C LEU A 138 -17.55 -6.93 5.11
N LEU A 139 -18.34 -7.21 4.07
CA LEU A 139 -19.63 -6.57 3.85
C LEU A 139 -20.59 -6.90 4.99
N CYS A 140 -20.69 -8.18 5.38
CA CYS A 140 -21.52 -8.60 6.51
C CYS A 140 -21.09 -7.89 7.81
N GLN A 141 -19.79 -7.87 8.12
CA GLN A 141 -19.27 -7.12 9.27
C GLN A 141 -19.64 -5.63 9.23
N TYR A 142 -19.53 -5.00 8.06
CA TYR A 142 -19.89 -3.59 7.87
C TYR A 142 -21.41 -3.34 8.01
N CYS A 143 -22.23 -4.32 7.60
CA CYS A 143 -23.69 -4.33 7.80
C CYS A 143 -24.13 -4.71 9.23
N GLY A 144 -23.19 -4.99 10.14
CA GLY A 144 -23.47 -5.32 11.55
C GLY A 144 -23.67 -6.80 11.85
N VAL A 145 -23.36 -7.70 10.91
CA VAL A 145 -23.44 -9.16 11.06
C VAL A 145 -22.05 -9.70 11.38
N TYR A 146 -21.91 -10.42 12.50
CA TYR A 146 -20.65 -11.05 12.90
C TYR A 146 -20.36 -12.31 12.08
N THR A 147 -19.09 -12.67 11.92
CA THR A 147 -18.69 -13.88 11.16
C THR A 147 -19.20 -15.18 11.76
N THR A 148 -19.58 -15.18 13.04
CA THR A 148 -20.24 -16.31 13.72
C THR A 148 -21.71 -16.50 13.33
N GLU A 149 -22.33 -15.49 12.72
CA GLU A 149 -23.73 -15.51 12.27
C GLU A 149 -23.85 -15.84 10.77
N ILE A 150 -22.73 -16.12 10.10
CA ILE A 150 -22.66 -16.39 8.66
C ILE A 150 -22.23 -17.85 8.46
N GLU A 151 -23.16 -18.67 8.01
CA GLU A 151 -22.88 -20.05 7.61
C GLU A 151 -22.91 -20.12 6.09
N ILE A 152 -21.74 -20.24 5.46
CA ILE A 152 -21.65 -20.55 4.03
C ILE A 152 -21.02 -21.92 3.89
N ASP A 153 -21.73 -22.82 3.22
CA ASP A 153 -21.24 -24.14 2.88
C ASP A 153 -20.93 -24.19 1.38
N TYR A 154 -19.83 -24.84 1.03
CA TYR A 154 -19.32 -24.98 -0.32
C TYR A 154 -18.89 -26.42 -0.57
N VAL A 155 -18.91 -26.80 -1.84
CA VAL A 155 -18.28 -28.04 -2.33
C VAL A 155 -17.13 -27.66 -3.23
N GLU A 156 -16.08 -28.48 -3.27
CA GLU A 156 -15.12 -28.43 -4.36
C GLU A 156 -15.87 -28.58 -5.69
N LYS A 157 -15.43 -27.88 -6.74
CA LYS A 157 -16.00 -28.16 -8.06
C LYS A 157 -15.62 -29.59 -8.40
N GLU A 158 -16.61 -30.49 -8.46
CA GLU A 158 -16.43 -31.81 -9.08
C GLU A 158 -15.73 -31.58 -10.42
N TYR A 159 -14.53 -32.14 -10.56
CA TYR A 159 -13.88 -32.23 -11.85
C TYR A 159 -14.83 -33.03 -12.72
N GLN A 160 -15.43 -32.42 -13.73
CA GLN A 160 -16.10 -33.19 -14.76
C GLN A 160 -15.01 -33.84 -15.62
N GLU A 161 -14.44 -34.91 -15.07
CA GLU A 161 -14.13 -36.06 -15.87
C GLU A 161 -15.37 -36.36 -16.70
N SER A 162 -15.27 -36.11 -18.01
CA SER A 162 -16.04 -36.88 -18.98
C SER A 162 -15.46 -38.29 -18.96
N GLY A 163 -15.76 -39.01 -17.89
CA GLY A 163 -15.12 -40.26 -17.57
C GLY A 163 -15.50 -41.36 -18.55
N ASN A 164 -14.51 -42.17 -18.90
CA ASN A 164 -14.69 -43.61 -19.03
C ASN A 164 -13.39 -44.28 -18.60
N ALA A 165 -13.29 -44.57 -17.30
CA ALA A 165 -12.28 -45.48 -16.79
C ALA A 165 -12.62 -46.90 -17.28
N LEU A 166 -11.78 -47.44 -18.17
CA LEU A 166 -11.87 -48.83 -18.60
C LEU A 166 -11.41 -49.76 -17.47
N ASN A 167 -12.19 -50.79 -17.20
CA ASN A 167 -11.71 -52.02 -16.57
C ASN A 167 -12.30 -53.23 -17.34
N PRO A 168 -11.57 -54.36 -17.40
CA PRO A 168 -11.59 -55.22 -18.58
C PRO A 168 -12.72 -56.24 -18.60
N ILE A 169 -13.52 -56.26 -19.68
CA ILE A 169 -14.43 -57.36 -20.03
C ILE A 169 -14.31 -57.66 -21.53
N ALA A 170 -14.50 -58.94 -21.87
CA ALA A 170 -14.18 -59.58 -23.14
C ALA A 170 -14.87 -59.00 -24.40
N SER A 171 -14.23 -59.32 -25.54
CA SER A 171 -14.55 -58.94 -26.92
C SER A 171 -15.99 -59.20 -27.38
N PRO A 172 -16.44 -58.42 -28.37
CA PRO A 172 -17.19 -58.98 -29.50
C PRO A 172 -16.60 -58.64 -30.87
N THR A 173 -16.85 -59.58 -31.78
CA THR A 173 -16.38 -59.75 -33.16
C THR A 173 -16.59 -58.57 -34.12
N PHE A 174 -15.65 -58.37 -35.06
CA PHE A 174 -15.79 -57.47 -36.21
C PHE A 174 -16.62 -58.07 -37.36
N SER A 175 -17.26 -57.19 -38.14
CA SER A 175 -17.64 -57.46 -39.53
C SER A 175 -17.46 -56.21 -40.42
N LYS A 176 -16.51 -56.32 -41.37
CA LYS A 176 -16.49 -55.84 -42.78
C LYS A 176 -17.53 -54.81 -43.27
N ASP A 177 -17.26 -53.91 -44.22
CA ASP A 177 -16.08 -53.44 -44.97
C ASP A 177 -16.39 -51.93 -45.33
N GLU A 178 -15.59 -51.06 -45.95
CA GLU A 178 -14.43 -51.17 -46.85
C GLU A 178 -13.57 -49.87 -46.79
N LYS A 179 -12.30 -49.92 -47.23
CA LYS A 179 -11.37 -48.81 -47.60
C LYS A 179 -11.08 -47.64 -46.64
N GLY A 180 -9.93 -47.75 -45.98
CA GLY A 180 -9.14 -46.63 -45.46
C GLY A 180 -8.24 -47.10 -44.31
N GLU A 181 -6.93 -47.25 -44.54
CA GLU A 181 -6.00 -47.68 -43.48
C GLU A 181 -5.91 -46.61 -42.38
N THR A 182 -6.44 -46.94 -41.20
CA THR A 182 -6.27 -46.19 -39.95
C THR A 182 -5.47 -47.02 -38.98
N VAL A 183 -4.25 -46.58 -38.67
CA VAL A 183 -3.35 -47.25 -37.73
C VAL A 183 -3.85 -47.04 -36.29
N SER A 184 -3.74 -48.08 -35.47
CA SER A 184 -4.17 -48.06 -34.06
C SER A 184 -3.26 -47.13 -33.24
N LEU A 185 -3.82 -46.07 -32.69
CA LEU A 185 -3.09 -44.89 -32.19
C LEU A 185 -2.92 -44.84 -30.66
N GLY A 186 -2.91 -46.01 -29.99
CA GLY A 186 -2.89 -46.12 -28.52
C GLY A 186 -1.62 -45.56 -27.87
N ASP A 187 -0.48 -46.19 -28.14
CA ASP A 187 0.82 -45.79 -27.57
C ASP A 187 1.54 -44.73 -28.43
N ASP A 188 1.31 -44.73 -29.75
CA ASP A 188 1.93 -43.78 -30.68
C ASP A 188 1.47 -42.33 -30.46
N PHE A 189 0.23 -42.10 -29.99
CA PHE A 189 -0.29 -40.73 -29.83
C PHE A 189 0.50 -39.90 -28.83
N SER A 190 0.92 -40.48 -27.69
CA SER A 190 1.65 -39.73 -26.65
C SER A 190 3.03 -39.29 -27.16
N PHE A 191 3.69 -40.11 -27.97
CA PHE A 191 4.95 -39.77 -28.63
C PHE A 191 4.77 -38.66 -29.67
N VAL A 192 3.78 -38.79 -30.56
CA VAL A 192 3.45 -37.77 -31.57
C VAL A 192 3.08 -36.44 -30.91
N ALA A 193 2.23 -36.48 -29.88
CA ALA A 193 1.85 -35.29 -29.13
C ALA A 193 3.03 -34.62 -28.44
N SER A 194 3.92 -35.40 -27.83
CA SER A 194 5.15 -34.87 -27.23
C SER A 194 6.03 -34.17 -28.29
N GLN A 195 6.26 -34.80 -29.45
CA GLN A 195 7.07 -34.21 -30.53
C GLN A 195 6.46 -32.90 -31.06
N VAL A 196 5.16 -32.91 -31.39
CA VAL A 196 4.47 -31.75 -31.99
C VAL A 196 4.32 -30.61 -30.99
N LEU A 197 3.98 -30.89 -29.72
CA LEU A 197 3.88 -29.86 -28.68
C LEU A 197 5.25 -29.22 -28.42
N PHE A 198 6.31 -30.02 -28.27
CA PHE A 198 7.65 -29.53 -27.99
C PHE A 198 8.16 -28.62 -29.11
N SER A 199 8.05 -29.07 -30.38
CA SER A 199 8.65 -28.41 -31.54
C SER A 199 7.83 -27.27 -32.15
N ARG A 200 6.49 -27.39 -32.21
CA ARG A 200 5.61 -26.43 -32.90
C ARG A 200 4.80 -25.53 -31.96
N PHE A 201 4.63 -25.91 -30.70
CA PHE A 201 3.81 -25.18 -29.71
C PHE A 201 4.61 -24.73 -28.47
N VAL A 202 5.80 -24.15 -28.68
CA VAL A 202 6.67 -23.61 -27.61
C VAL A 202 5.94 -22.69 -26.63
N ASN A 203 5.06 -21.82 -27.15
CA ASN A 203 4.24 -20.90 -26.35
C ASN A 203 2.92 -21.51 -25.84
N GLY A 204 2.80 -22.84 -25.81
CA GLY A 204 1.61 -23.60 -25.44
C GLY A 204 0.47 -23.56 -26.48
N ILE A 205 -0.35 -24.62 -26.50
CA ILE A 205 -1.52 -24.76 -27.38
C ILE A 205 -2.82 -24.40 -26.65
N ARG A 206 -3.70 -23.60 -27.27
CA ARG A 206 -5.06 -23.37 -26.79
C ARG A 206 -5.97 -24.54 -27.17
N ILE A 207 -6.10 -25.50 -26.27
CA ILE A 207 -6.91 -26.71 -26.45
C ILE A 207 -8.42 -26.47 -26.68
N ASP A 208 -8.91 -25.26 -26.37
CA ASP A 208 -10.30 -24.83 -26.65
C ASP A 208 -10.46 -24.12 -28.02
N SER A 209 -9.38 -23.99 -28.80
CA SER A 209 -9.38 -23.35 -30.12
C SER A 209 -9.34 -24.41 -31.22
N GLY A 210 -10.47 -24.61 -31.91
CA GLY A 210 -10.53 -25.53 -33.08
C GLY A 210 -9.47 -25.22 -34.14
N ILE A 211 -9.12 -23.95 -34.34
CA ILE A 211 -8.05 -23.51 -35.26
C ILE A 211 -6.68 -24.03 -34.80
N GLU A 212 -6.41 -24.07 -33.50
CA GLU A 212 -5.13 -24.60 -32.99
C GLU A 212 -5.13 -26.13 -32.95
N LEU A 213 -6.29 -26.77 -32.72
CA LEU A 213 -6.44 -28.23 -32.88
C LEU A 213 -6.24 -28.68 -34.34
N GLU A 214 -6.81 -27.96 -35.33
CA GLU A 214 -6.53 -28.22 -36.76
C GLU A 214 -5.04 -28.05 -37.10
N ARG A 215 -4.39 -26.99 -36.60
CA ARG A 215 -2.93 -26.81 -36.75
C ARG A 215 -2.14 -27.95 -36.13
N PHE A 216 -2.56 -28.45 -34.97
CA PHE A 216 -1.93 -29.61 -34.34
C PHE A 216 -2.07 -30.87 -35.21
N ARG A 217 -3.25 -31.12 -35.80
CA ARG A 217 -3.45 -32.23 -36.77
C ARG A 217 -2.57 -32.08 -38.00
N LEU A 218 -2.44 -30.88 -38.54
CA LEU A 218 -1.55 -30.59 -39.68
C LEU A 218 -0.09 -30.89 -39.32
N PHE A 219 0.40 -30.40 -38.18
CA PHE A 219 1.78 -30.66 -37.75
C PHE A 219 2.04 -32.13 -37.38
N ALA A 220 1.08 -32.86 -36.81
CA ALA A 220 1.21 -34.31 -36.61
C ALA A 220 1.36 -35.08 -37.94
N ASN A 221 0.70 -34.62 -39.00
CA ASN A 221 0.84 -35.19 -40.33
C ASN A 221 2.15 -34.75 -41.02
N GLU A 222 2.59 -33.50 -40.85
CA GLU A 222 3.86 -32.98 -41.39
C GLU A 222 5.09 -33.60 -40.72
N ASP A 223 5.15 -33.57 -39.38
CA ASP A 223 6.34 -33.89 -38.59
C ASP A 223 6.42 -35.37 -38.22
N CYS A 224 5.29 -36.07 -38.14
CA CYS A 224 5.23 -37.48 -37.73
C CYS A 224 4.56 -38.41 -38.77
N SER A 225 4.06 -37.89 -39.90
CA SER A 225 3.27 -38.66 -40.88
C SER A 225 2.02 -39.35 -40.30
N VAL A 226 1.44 -38.78 -39.23
CA VAL A 226 0.27 -39.32 -38.52
C VAL A 226 -0.96 -38.45 -38.77
N ASN A 227 -1.98 -39.03 -39.40
CA ASN A 227 -3.27 -38.38 -39.59
C ASN A 227 -4.21 -38.66 -38.40
N ILE A 228 -4.55 -37.62 -37.65
CA ILE A 228 -5.35 -37.71 -36.43
C ILE A 228 -6.84 -37.60 -36.76
N GLY A 229 -7.51 -38.74 -36.91
CA GLY A 229 -8.95 -38.85 -37.15
C GLY A 229 -9.85 -38.60 -35.92
N MET A 230 -9.29 -38.28 -34.75
CA MET A 230 -10.02 -38.01 -33.52
C MET A 230 -10.88 -36.73 -33.63
N SER A 231 -12.07 -36.71 -33.04
CA SER A 231 -12.85 -35.48 -32.90
C SER A 231 -12.15 -34.46 -32.00
N ASP A 232 -12.51 -33.17 -32.09
CA ASP A 232 -11.91 -32.11 -31.26
C ASP A 232 -12.00 -32.40 -29.76
N SER A 233 -13.13 -32.98 -29.31
CA SER A 233 -13.35 -33.38 -27.92
C SER A 233 -12.40 -34.49 -27.46
N GLU A 234 -12.19 -35.51 -28.30
CA GLU A 234 -11.31 -36.64 -27.99
C GLU A 234 -9.83 -36.22 -28.05
N LEU A 235 -9.46 -35.44 -29.06
CA LEU A 235 -8.11 -34.87 -29.20
C LEU A 235 -7.76 -33.97 -28.01
N LYS A 236 -8.68 -33.09 -27.59
CA LYS A 236 -8.50 -32.25 -26.40
C LYS A 236 -8.24 -33.08 -25.14
N ASN A 237 -9.03 -34.14 -24.91
CA ASN A 237 -8.87 -35.00 -23.74
C ASN A 237 -7.54 -35.76 -23.76
N ALA A 238 -7.12 -36.28 -24.91
CA ALA A 238 -5.83 -36.96 -25.06
C ALA A 238 -4.63 -36.02 -24.91
N LEU A 239 -4.73 -34.78 -25.41
CA LEU A 239 -3.72 -33.74 -25.18
C LEU A 239 -3.63 -33.34 -23.70
N LEU A 240 -4.77 -33.21 -23.00
CA LEU A 240 -4.80 -32.91 -21.56
C LEU A 240 -4.06 -33.94 -20.70
N SER A 241 -4.04 -35.22 -21.09
CA SER A 241 -3.23 -36.25 -20.41
C SER A 241 -1.73 -36.19 -20.72
N CYS A 242 -1.30 -35.40 -21.71
CA CYS A 242 0.09 -35.30 -22.15
C CYS A 242 0.82 -34.04 -21.65
N GLY A 243 0.18 -33.11 -20.93
CA GLY A 243 0.84 -31.84 -20.56
C GLY A 243 0.22 -31.07 -19.39
N THR A 244 0.85 -29.95 -19.05
CA THR A 244 0.46 -29.06 -17.96
C THR A 244 -0.42 -27.93 -18.47
N LEU A 245 -1.66 -27.82 -17.96
CA LEU A 245 -2.58 -26.74 -18.31
C LEU A 245 -2.29 -25.47 -17.47
N PHE A 246 -1.90 -24.38 -18.12
CA PHE A 246 -1.60 -23.10 -17.51
C PHE A 246 -2.16 -21.93 -18.35
N ASP A 247 -2.84 -20.98 -17.70
CA ASP A 247 -3.50 -19.80 -18.31
C ASP A 247 -4.29 -20.08 -19.62
N GLY A 248 -5.08 -21.16 -19.63
CA GLY A 248 -5.91 -21.54 -20.79
C GLY A 248 -5.13 -22.14 -21.97
N LYS A 249 -3.85 -22.49 -21.76
CA LYS A 249 -3.01 -23.21 -22.71
C LYS A 249 -2.41 -24.47 -22.10
N LEU A 250 -2.13 -25.46 -22.93
CA LEU A 250 -1.41 -26.66 -22.55
C LEU A 250 0.08 -26.52 -22.96
N TYR A 251 0.97 -26.81 -22.03
CA TYR A 251 2.43 -26.83 -22.23
C TYR A 251 2.98 -28.24 -21.95
N LEU A 252 4.03 -28.63 -22.67
CA LEU A 252 4.69 -29.92 -22.43
C LEU A 252 5.88 -29.74 -21.49
N VAL A 253 5.67 -29.96 -20.19
CA VAL A 253 6.74 -30.01 -19.19
C VAL A 253 7.12 -31.47 -18.97
N THR A 254 8.30 -31.87 -19.43
CA THR A 254 8.70 -33.29 -19.39
C THR A 254 9.12 -33.72 -17.98
N GLU A 255 9.06 -35.02 -17.68
CA GLU A 255 9.58 -35.54 -16.40
C GLU A 255 11.08 -35.27 -16.22
N LYS A 256 11.86 -35.22 -17.32
CA LYS A 256 13.26 -34.78 -17.29
C LYS A 256 13.38 -33.31 -16.86
N THR A 257 12.49 -32.45 -17.35
CA THR A 257 12.40 -31.02 -16.94
C THR A 257 12.09 -30.91 -15.45
N LYS A 258 11.13 -31.71 -14.95
CA LYS A 258 10.76 -31.75 -13.52
C LYS A 258 11.94 -32.20 -12.64
N VAL A 259 12.64 -33.28 -13.01
CA VAL A 259 13.85 -33.75 -12.29
C VAL A 259 14.93 -32.67 -12.24
N LYS A 260 15.27 -32.08 -13.39
CA LYS A 260 16.24 -30.97 -13.49
C LYS A 260 15.83 -29.77 -12.64
N LEU A 261 14.53 -29.49 -12.53
CA LEU A 261 14.01 -28.41 -11.70
C LEU A 261 14.18 -28.70 -10.20
N ILE A 262 13.90 -29.93 -9.75
CA ILE A 262 14.18 -30.38 -8.38
C ILE A 262 15.67 -30.21 -8.07
N GLU A 263 16.55 -30.79 -8.89
CA GLU A 263 18.01 -30.69 -8.76
C GLU A 263 18.49 -29.23 -8.70
N SER A 264 17.93 -28.36 -9.54
CA SER A 264 18.28 -26.93 -9.58
C SER A 264 17.83 -26.18 -8.32
N THR A 265 16.65 -26.51 -7.77
CA THR A 265 16.22 -25.94 -6.48
C THR A 265 17.02 -26.50 -5.31
N ASP A 266 17.30 -27.81 -5.28
CA ASP A 266 18.08 -28.44 -4.22
C ASP A 266 19.49 -27.86 -4.17
N LEU A 267 20.18 -27.76 -5.32
CA LEU A 267 21.49 -27.13 -5.45
C LEU A 267 21.49 -25.67 -4.97
N ALA A 268 20.41 -24.91 -5.19
CA ALA A 268 20.30 -23.55 -4.68
C ALA A 268 20.26 -23.51 -3.15
N PHE A 269 19.49 -24.38 -2.51
CA PHE A 269 19.45 -24.52 -1.05
C PHE A 269 20.77 -25.03 -0.47
N ASP A 270 21.40 -26.01 -1.13
CA ASP A 270 22.65 -26.64 -0.69
C ASP A 270 23.85 -25.67 -0.81
N ASN A 271 23.79 -24.73 -1.76
CA ASN A 271 24.69 -23.56 -1.84
C ASN A 271 24.35 -22.44 -0.83
N GLY A 272 23.46 -22.69 0.13
CA GLY A 272 23.17 -21.80 1.26
C GLY A 272 21.99 -20.84 1.08
N ALA A 273 21.22 -20.92 -0.02
CA ALA A 273 20.01 -20.10 -0.15
C ALA A 273 18.96 -20.55 0.88
N LYS A 274 18.55 -19.65 1.78
CA LYS A 274 17.50 -19.95 2.78
C LYS A 274 16.08 -19.76 2.27
N ILE A 275 15.89 -18.84 1.32
CA ILE A 275 14.61 -18.49 0.72
C ILE A 275 14.81 -18.17 -0.76
N ILE A 276 13.90 -18.68 -1.60
CA ILE A 276 13.93 -18.51 -3.05
C ILE A 276 12.64 -17.84 -3.50
N PHE A 277 12.72 -16.71 -4.20
CA PHE A 277 11.56 -16.05 -4.83
C PHE A 277 11.37 -16.59 -6.25
N TYR A 278 10.12 -16.86 -6.67
CA TYR A 278 9.86 -17.46 -7.98
C TYR A 278 10.35 -16.56 -9.13
N GLU A 279 10.11 -15.25 -9.03
CA GLU A 279 10.60 -14.24 -10.01
C GLU A 279 12.13 -14.32 -10.14
N SER A 280 12.87 -14.24 -9.03
CA SER A 280 14.35 -14.24 -9.05
C SER A 280 14.95 -15.59 -9.43
N PHE A 281 14.31 -16.71 -9.10
CA PHE A 281 14.74 -18.02 -9.60
C PHE A 281 14.50 -18.15 -11.10
N TYR A 282 13.34 -17.69 -11.58
CA TYR A 282 13.00 -17.70 -13.00
C TYR A 282 13.98 -16.83 -13.79
N GLU A 283 14.20 -15.57 -13.40
CA GLU A 283 15.13 -14.64 -14.06
C GLU A 283 16.56 -15.21 -14.19
N GLN A 284 17.08 -15.89 -13.16
CA GLN A 284 18.42 -16.50 -13.21
C GLN A 284 18.51 -17.74 -14.09
N ASN A 285 17.37 -18.41 -14.32
CA ASN A 285 17.28 -19.68 -15.04
C ASN A 285 16.51 -19.56 -16.37
N GLU A 286 16.14 -18.33 -16.76
CA GLU A 286 15.11 -18.04 -17.78
C GLU A 286 15.35 -18.79 -19.08
N ARG A 287 16.59 -18.81 -19.57
CA ARG A 287 16.96 -19.47 -20.82
C ARG A 287 16.50 -20.93 -20.86
N TRP A 288 16.94 -21.73 -19.89
CA TRP A 288 16.64 -23.16 -19.91
C TRP A 288 15.22 -23.46 -19.44
N LEU A 289 14.61 -22.62 -18.59
CA LEU A 289 13.20 -22.76 -18.22
C LEU A 289 12.30 -22.53 -19.43
N PHE A 290 12.57 -21.48 -20.21
CA PHE A 290 11.83 -21.14 -21.42
C PHE A 290 12.04 -22.17 -22.53
N ASP A 291 13.28 -22.64 -22.74
CA ASP A 291 13.61 -23.72 -23.68
C ASP A 291 12.90 -25.05 -23.34
N GLU A 292 12.53 -25.24 -22.06
CA GLU A 292 11.79 -26.40 -21.55
C GLU A 292 10.31 -26.05 -21.21
N HIS A 293 9.76 -25.06 -21.92
CA HIS A 293 8.34 -24.68 -21.96
C HIS A 293 7.75 -24.14 -20.64
N ILE A 294 8.59 -23.83 -19.64
CA ILE A 294 8.20 -23.11 -18.42
C ILE A 294 8.32 -21.62 -18.71
N VAL A 295 7.19 -20.96 -19.01
CA VAL A 295 7.18 -19.59 -19.58
C VAL A 295 6.96 -18.45 -18.58
N SER A 296 6.75 -18.73 -17.29
CA SER A 296 6.63 -17.69 -16.25
C SER A 296 6.94 -18.19 -14.84
N ALA A 297 7.17 -17.24 -13.93
CA ALA A 297 7.39 -17.51 -12.51
C ALA A 297 6.16 -18.13 -11.81
N GLU A 298 4.94 -17.81 -12.27
CA GLU A 298 3.69 -18.41 -11.77
C GLU A 298 3.48 -19.84 -12.27
N MET A 299 3.92 -20.15 -13.49
CA MET A 299 3.94 -21.52 -14.02
C MET A 299 4.98 -22.36 -13.27
N LEU A 300 6.17 -21.79 -13.02
CA LEU A 300 7.20 -22.35 -12.15
C LEU A 300 6.65 -22.65 -10.74
N GLU A 301 5.93 -21.71 -10.10
CA GLU A 301 5.27 -21.94 -8.81
C GLU A 301 4.32 -23.14 -8.87
N ALA A 302 3.48 -23.23 -9.91
CA ALA A 302 2.51 -24.32 -10.04
C ALA A 302 3.19 -25.69 -10.16
N ILE A 303 4.24 -25.79 -10.98
CA ILE A 303 5.01 -27.03 -11.20
C ILE A 303 5.78 -27.42 -9.93
N LEU A 304 6.46 -26.47 -9.27
CA LEU A 304 7.17 -26.76 -8.01
C LEU A 304 6.22 -27.33 -6.95
N ARG A 305 5.03 -26.74 -6.79
CA ARG A 305 4.01 -27.22 -5.84
C ARG A 305 3.52 -28.66 -6.12
N GLU A 306 3.55 -29.10 -7.38
CA GLU A 306 3.23 -30.48 -7.78
C GLU A 306 4.37 -31.43 -7.38
N ILE A 307 5.62 -31.09 -7.71
CA ILE A 307 6.76 -32.03 -7.64
C ILE A 307 7.51 -32.02 -6.30
N CYS A 308 7.59 -30.86 -5.62
CA CYS A 308 8.35 -30.65 -4.39
C CYS A 308 7.42 -30.49 -3.17
N THR A 309 6.57 -31.48 -2.89
CA THR A 309 5.54 -31.43 -1.83
C THR A 309 6.09 -31.23 -0.40
N ALA A 310 7.38 -31.48 -0.18
CA ALA A 310 8.06 -31.27 1.09
C ALA A 310 8.48 -29.80 1.36
N TYR A 311 8.45 -28.93 0.36
CA TYR A 311 8.81 -27.51 0.52
C TYR A 311 7.65 -26.68 1.13
N PHE A 312 7.99 -25.58 1.79
CA PHE A 312 7.02 -24.62 2.31
C PHE A 312 6.87 -23.45 1.33
N TYR A 313 5.64 -23.23 0.87
CA TYR A 313 5.34 -22.29 -0.22
C TYR A 313 4.53 -21.07 0.22
N GLU A 314 5.11 -19.88 0.07
CA GLU A 314 4.39 -18.62 0.13
C GLU A 314 3.89 -18.17 -1.26
N ARG A 315 3.33 -16.95 -1.33
CA ARG A 315 2.73 -16.36 -2.55
C ARG A 315 3.75 -15.95 -3.62
N ILE A 316 5.01 -15.73 -3.23
CA ILE A 316 6.06 -15.19 -4.12
C ILE A 316 7.42 -15.85 -3.90
N SER A 317 7.48 -16.83 -2.99
CA SER A 317 8.72 -17.47 -2.53
C SER A 317 8.44 -18.80 -1.86
N PHE A 318 9.48 -19.62 -1.73
CA PHE A 318 9.45 -20.93 -1.09
C PHE A 318 10.74 -21.23 -0.31
N THR A 319 10.67 -22.19 0.61
CA THR A 319 11.76 -22.57 1.53
C THR A 319 11.76 -24.09 1.78
N LYS A 320 12.93 -24.69 2.05
CA LYS A 320 13.04 -26.06 2.58
C LYS A 320 12.65 -26.14 4.07
N GLU A 321 12.95 -25.09 4.83
CA GLU A 321 12.72 -25.04 6.28
C GLU A 321 11.45 -24.27 6.64
N TYR A 322 10.79 -24.70 7.72
CA TYR A 322 9.59 -24.03 8.25
C TYR A 322 9.94 -22.71 8.93
N ASN A 323 9.04 -21.72 8.84
CA ASN A 323 9.17 -20.37 9.41
C ASN A 323 10.39 -19.52 8.94
N VAL A 324 11.09 -19.92 7.88
CA VAL A 324 12.09 -19.05 7.26
C VAL A 324 11.41 -17.90 6.51
N SER A 325 11.85 -16.67 6.78
CA SER A 325 11.35 -15.45 6.15
C SER A 325 12.49 -14.64 5.54
N LEU A 326 12.18 -13.72 4.62
CA LEU A 326 13.20 -12.79 4.10
C LEU A 326 13.83 -11.94 5.23
N ARG A 327 13.08 -11.64 6.30
CA ARG A 327 13.60 -10.92 7.47
C ARG A 327 14.68 -11.72 8.19
N SER A 328 14.41 -13.00 8.52
CA SER A 328 15.39 -13.85 9.18
C SER A 328 16.59 -14.14 8.27
N ALA A 329 16.38 -14.38 6.98
CA ALA A 329 17.47 -14.59 6.01
C ALA A 329 18.40 -13.36 5.88
N ILE A 330 17.85 -12.14 5.93
CA ILE A 330 18.67 -10.91 5.96
C ILE A 330 19.39 -10.76 7.30
N ALA A 331 18.75 -11.06 8.44
CA ALA A 331 19.41 -11.04 9.74
C ALA A 331 20.60 -12.00 9.81
N ASP A 332 20.47 -13.20 9.23
CA ASP A 332 21.53 -14.19 9.16
C ASP A 332 22.76 -13.73 8.36
N CYS A 333 22.58 -12.85 7.37
CA CYS A 333 23.71 -12.27 6.62
C CYS A 333 24.69 -11.52 7.55
N PHE A 334 24.21 -10.96 8.66
CA PHE A 334 25.02 -10.25 9.64
C PHE A 334 25.69 -11.19 10.66
N ASN A 335 25.48 -12.51 10.61
CA ASN A 335 26.15 -13.43 11.54
C ASN A 335 27.69 -13.35 11.44
N GLU A 336 28.20 -13.04 10.24
CA GLU A 336 29.64 -12.97 9.92
C GLU A 336 30.15 -11.54 9.64
N ALA A 337 29.31 -10.50 9.75
CA ALA A 337 29.66 -9.14 9.40
C ALA A 337 28.95 -8.09 10.28
N THR A 338 29.71 -7.10 10.78
CA THR A 338 29.18 -5.98 11.56
C THR A 338 28.28 -5.07 10.71
N ILE A 339 28.74 -4.71 9.51
CA ILE A 339 28.05 -3.84 8.56
C ILE A 339 27.99 -4.48 7.17
N LEU A 340 26.93 -4.23 6.42
CA LEU A 340 26.74 -4.74 5.06
C LEU A 340 26.06 -3.72 4.16
N SER A 341 26.50 -3.67 2.90
CA SER A 341 25.82 -2.93 1.84
C SER A 341 24.65 -3.72 1.24
N TYR A 342 23.73 -3.03 0.56
CA TYR A 342 22.69 -3.67 -0.25
C TYR A 342 23.24 -4.74 -1.22
N THR A 343 24.39 -4.49 -1.86
CA THR A 343 25.02 -5.44 -2.78
C THR A 343 25.50 -6.69 -2.04
N GLN A 344 26.21 -6.52 -0.92
CA GLN A 344 26.73 -7.65 -0.12
C GLN A 344 25.65 -8.50 0.55
N ILE A 345 24.46 -7.92 0.79
CA ILE A 345 23.29 -8.69 1.21
C ILE A 345 22.72 -9.44 0.01
N SER A 346 22.55 -8.78 -1.14
CA SER A 346 22.03 -9.42 -2.36
C SER A 346 22.91 -10.58 -2.85
N GLU A 347 24.23 -10.50 -2.68
CA GLU A 347 25.19 -11.57 -2.99
C GLU A 347 25.01 -12.79 -2.08
N ARG A 348 24.64 -12.61 -0.80
CA ARG A 348 24.39 -13.69 0.16
C ARG A 348 23.00 -14.32 0.05
N ILE A 349 22.02 -13.58 -0.46
CA ILE A 349 20.66 -14.07 -0.72
C ILE A 349 20.25 -13.81 -2.18
N PRO A 350 20.92 -14.48 -3.16
CA PRO A 350 20.80 -14.15 -4.59
C PRO A 350 19.39 -14.34 -5.15
N TYR A 351 18.58 -15.21 -4.56
CA TYR A 351 17.20 -15.47 -4.98
C TYR A 351 16.16 -14.55 -4.32
N ALA A 352 16.56 -13.40 -3.76
CA ALA A 352 15.66 -12.40 -3.18
C ALA A 352 15.72 -11.07 -3.96
N PRO A 353 14.57 -10.52 -4.43
CA PRO A 353 14.57 -9.26 -5.17
C PRO A 353 15.13 -8.11 -4.34
N ILE A 354 16.05 -7.33 -4.91
CA ILE A 354 16.69 -6.18 -4.22
C ILE A 354 15.67 -5.16 -3.69
N SER A 355 14.53 -5.00 -4.37
CA SER A 355 13.41 -4.16 -3.92
C SER A 355 12.78 -4.66 -2.62
N LYS A 356 12.74 -5.98 -2.39
CA LYS A 356 12.25 -6.62 -1.17
C LYS A 356 13.27 -6.54 -0.04
N ILE A 357 14.55 -6.71 -0.35
CA ILE A 357 15.66 -6.51 0.62
C ILE A 357 15.60 -5.08 1.17
N LYS A 358 15.55 -4.06 0.30
CA LYS A 358 15.38 -2.65 0.68
C LYS A 358 14.11 -2.41 1.50
N GLN A 359 12.98 -3.03 1.12
CA GLN A 359 11.72 -2.92 1.86
C GLN A 359 11.83 -3.48 3.28
N VAL A 360 12.48 -4.63 3.47
CA VAL A 360 12.63 -5.28 4.78
C VAL A 360 13.58 -4.49 5.69
N LEU A 361 14.73 -4.05 5.17
CA LEU A 361 15.70 -3.23 5.90
C LEU A 361 15.10 -1.90 6.37
N ALA A 362 14.25 -1.26 5.55
CA ALA A 362 13.59 0.00 5.93
C ALA A 362 12.39 -0.17 6.88
N ALA A 363 11.78 -1.36 6.94
CA ALA A 363 10.53 -1.59 7.68
C ALA A 363 10.69 -2.21 9.08
N ASN A 364 11.89 -2.70 9.44
CA ASN A 364 12.14 -3.39 10.71
C ASN A 364 13.29 -2.69 11.45
N SER A 365 13.03 -2.22 12.67
CA SER A 365 13.97 -1.41 13.49
C SER A 365 15.25 -2.14 13.90
N GLU A 366 15.28 -3.48 13.82
CA GLU A 366 16.48 -4.28 14.07
C GLU A 366 17.58 -4.07 13.01
N PHE A 367 17.23 -3.59 11.81
CA PHE A 367 18.19 -3.18 10.79
C PHE A 367 18.45 -1.69 10.91
N ILE A 368 19.60 -1.36 11.46
CA ILE A 368 19.98 0.01 11.78
C ILE A 368 20.75 0.59 10.60
N TRP A 369 20.26 1.70 10.05
CA TRP A 369 20.96 2.45 9.01
C TRP A 369 22.31 2.97 9.53
N ASN A 370 23.40 2.65 8.83
CA ASN A 370 24.75 3.07 9.19
C ASN A 370 25.23 4.25 8.33
N ALA A 371 25.09 4.11 7.02
CA ALA A 371 25.43 5.09 5.99
C ALA A 371 24.58 4.84 4.73
N THR A 372 24.73 5.66 3.68
CA THR A 372 24.06 5.43 2.38
C THR A 372 24.27 3.99 1.92
N ASP A 373 23.18 3.28 1.68
CA ASP A 373 23.12 1.88 1.24
C ASP A 373 23.81 0.85 2.16
N ILE A 374 24.24 1.23 3.37
CA ILE A 374 24.94 0.38 4.36
C ILE A 374 24.15 0.31 5.67
N TYR A 375 23.93 -0.91 6.15
CA TYR A 375 23.19 -1.22 7.37
C TYR A 375 24.05 -2.04 8.34
N THR A 376 23.64 -2.06 9.61
CA THR A 376 24.04 -3.05 10.61
C THR A 376 22.79 -3.72 11.18
N HIS A 377 22.94 -4.86 11.85
CA HIS A 377 21.86 -5.49 12.61
C HIS A 377 22.05 -5.25 14.11
N ILE A 378 20.96 -5.09 14.86
CA ILE A 378 20.98 -4.78 16.30
C ILE A 378 21.80 -5.78 17.13
N SER A 379 21.88 -7.05 16.71
CA SER A 379 22.72 -8.08 17.36
C SER A 379 24.23 -7.94 17.10
N ARG A 380 24.68 -6.91 16.37
CA ARG A 380 26.09 -6.56 16.15
C ARG A 380 26.60 -5.45 17.06
N LEU A 381 25.71 -4.75 17.76
CA LEU A 381 26.12 -3.71 18.71
C LEU A 381 26.64 -4.34 20.00
N VAL A 382 27.88 -4.01 20.35
CA VAL A 382 28.50 -4.37 21.62
C VAL A 382 28.19 -3.27 22.64
N ILE A 383 27.38 -3.59 23.66
CA ILE A 383 27.10 -2.67 24.77
C ILE A 383 27.16 -3.46 26.07
N SER A 384 28.12 -3.14 26.95
CA SER A 384 28.23 -3.74 28.28
C SER A 384 27.00 -3.46 29.14
N GLU A 385 26.64 -4.35 30.08
CA GLU A 385 25.52 -4.10 30.99
C GLU A 385 25.74 -2.85 31.85
N ASN A 386 27.00 -2.54 32.22
CA ASN A 386 27.34 -1.29 32.88
C ASN A 386 26.94 -0.06 32.04
N ASN A 387 27.27 -0.06 30.74
CA ASN A 387 26.92 1.04 29.83
C ASN A 387 25.41 1.14 29.62
N LYS A 388 24.68 0.01 29.61
CA LYS A 388 23.20 0.03 29.58
C LYS A 388 22.62 0.66 30.85
N VAL A 389 23.18 0.35 32.02
CA VAL A 389 22.77 0.94 33.31
C VAL A 389 23.10 2.43 33.37
N GLU A 390 24.28 2.85 32.92
CA GLU A 390 24.68 4.26 32.86
C GLU A 390 23.77 5.07 31.93
N ILE A 391 23.53 4.60 30.71
CA ILE A 391 22.61 5.24 29.74
C ILE A 391 21.21 5.42 30.35
N ARG A 392 20.67 4.37 30.98
CA ARG A 392 19.35 4.42 31.64
C ARG A 392 19.32 5.43 32.79
N LYS A 393 20.37 5.44 33.62
CA LYS A 393 20.50 6.38 34.73
C LYS A 393 20.59 7.83 34.23
N PHE A 394 21.45 8.09 33.25
CA PHE A 394 21.61 9.42 32.65
C PHE A 394 20.28 9.98 32.13
N VAL A 395 19.49 9.16 31.40
CA VAL A 395 18.18 9.58 30.88
C VAL A 395 17.18 9.79 32.01
N ALA A 396 17.15 8.92 33.03
CA ALA A 396 16.26 9.07 34.19
C ALA A 396 16.58 10.34 35.00
N ASP A 397 17.86 10.57 35.33
CA ASP A 397 18.32 11.73 36.10
C ASP A 397 18.02 13.04 35.35
N LYS A 398 18.22 13.08 34.03
CA LYS A 398 17.87 14.25 33.20
C LYS A 398 16.36 14.48 33.09
N LEU A 399 15.54 13.43 32.96
CA LEU A 399 14.08 13.56 32.92
C LEU A 399 13.46 13.88 34.29
N ALA A 400 14.22 13.77 35.38
CA ALA A 400 13.79 14.24 36.69
C ALA A 400 13.82 15.78 36.81
N THR A 401 14.66 16.47 36.02
CA THR A 401 14.76 17.94 36.01
C THR A 401 14.20 18.59 34.74
N ASN A 402 14.15 17.86 33.63
CA ASN A 402 13.80 18.38 32.30
C ASN A 402 12.61 17.62 31.69
N THR A 403 11.86 18.26 30.80
CA THR A 403 10.73 17.65 30.08
C THR A 403 11.17 16.63 29.02
N TYR A 404 12.40 16.71 28.53
CA TYR A 404 13.00 15.79 27.55
C TYR A 404 14.52 15.65 27.69
N VAL A 405 15.07 14.66 26.98
CA VAL A 405 16.52 14.46 26.79
C VAL A 405 16.82 14.47 25.30
N SER A 406 17.91 15.14 24.89
CA SER A 406 18.40 15.04 23.52
C SER A 406 19.16 13.72 23.33
N ALA A 407 18.79 12.95 22.31
CA ALA A 407 19.52 11.76 21.87
C ALA A 407 20.95 12.12 21.40
N SER A 408 21.24 13.40 21.18
CA SER A 408 22.60 13.88 20.91
C SER A 408 23.49 13.93 22.16
N ASP A 409 22.89 14.03 23.36
CA ASP A 409 23.58 14.20 24.64
C ASP A 409 23.92 12.87 25.32
N LEU A 410 23.47 11.74 24.76
CA LEU A 410 23.71 10.41 25.34
C LEU A 410 25.22 10.16 25.48
N PRO A 411 25.71 9.64 26.62
CA PRO A 411 27.12 9.31 26.83
C PRO A 411 27.52 8.09 25.98
N LEU A 412 27.98 8.34 24.75
CA LEU A 412 28.30 7.30 23.77
C LEU A 412 29.81 7.05 23.57
N SER A 413 30.70 7.65 24.37
CA SER A 413 32.16 7.57 24.10
C SER A 413 32.70 6.14 24.15
N GLU A 414 32.57 5.46 25.30
CA GLU A 414 33.05 4.08 25.48
C GLU A 414 32.35 3.10 24.51
N ILE A 415 31.04 3.30 24.29
CA ILE A 415 30.26 2.50 23.35
C ILE A 415 30.78 2.69 21.92
N SER A 416 31.21 3.90 21.54
CA SER A 416 31.80 4.17 20.22
C SER A 416 33.17 3.51 20.04
N GLU A 417 33.96 3.40 21.11
CA GLU A 417 35.26 2.72 21.10
C GLU A 417 35.09 1.19 20.92
N GLN A 418 34.04 0.61 21.50
CA GLN A 418 33.68 -0.81 21.35
C GLN A 418 33.05 -1.14 19.99
N ASN A 419 32.66 -0.14 19.19
CA ASN A 419 31.92 -0.31 17.93
C ASN A 419 32.47 0.59 16.79
N PRO A 420 33.75 0.46 16.41
CA PRO A 420 34.43 1.42 15.52
C PRO A 420 33.89 1.47 14.09
N GLU A 421 33.20 0.42 13.62
CA GLU A 421 32.57 0.36 12.29
C GLU A 421 31.24 1.12 12.20
N LEU A 422 30.67 1.53 13.34
CA LEU A 422 29.33 2.11 13.41
C LEU A 422 29.37 3.64 13.47
N SER A 423 28.53 4.27 12.66
CA SER A 423 28.35 5.71 12.66
C SER A 423 27.68 6.18 13.94
N LYS A 424 27.91 7.45 14.32
CA LYS A 424 27.24 8.09 15.47
C LYS A 424 25.70 7.95 15.40
N THR A 425 25.13 7.92 14.20
CA THR A 425 23.69 7.71 13.98
C THR A 425 23.27 6.27 14.27
N ALA A 426 24.03 5.28 13.79
CA ALA A 426 23.79 3.87 14.10
C ALA A 426 23.88 3.59 15.62
N LEU A 427 24.92 4.11 16.26
CA LEU A 427 25.11 4.01 17.71
C LEU A 427 23.93 4.61 18.48
N ARG A 428 23.52 5.85 18.19
CA ARG A 428 22.36 6.49 18.83
C ARG A 428 21.07 5.68 18.66
N ASN A 429 20.84 5.16 17.46
CA ASN A 429 19.65 4.36 17.16
C ASN A 429 19.65 3.01 17.91
N GLY A 430 20.76 2.27 17.88
CA GLY A 430 20.85 0.96 18.53
C GLY A 430 20.95 1.04 20.05
N VAL A 431 21.61 2.05 20.61
CA VAL A 431 21.62 2.32 22.06
C VAL A 431 20.21 2.66 22.55
N TYR A 432 19.44 3.47 21.80
CA TYR A 432 18.04 3.70 22.12
C TYR A 432 17.23 2.38 22.15
N LEU A 433 17.34 1.56 21.10
CA LEU A 433 16.61 0.29 20.99
C LEU A 433 17.00 -0.74 22.08
N LEU A 434 18.28 -0.81 22.46
CA LEU A 434 18.79 -1.78 23.43
C LEU A 434 18.67 -1.33 24.89
N CYS A 435 18.63 -0.02 25.15
CA CYS A 435 18.69 0.54 26.50
C CYS A 435 17.42 1.26 26.96
N LEU A 436 16.62 1.83 26.05
CA LEU A 436 15.61 2.85 26.38
C LEU A 436 14.18 2.57 25.86
N ASP A 437 14.02 1.83 24.76
CA ASP A 437 12.71 1.62 24.09
C ASP A 437 11.66 0.89 24.96
N ASP A 438 12.06 0.29 26.09
CA ASP A 438 11.16 -0.33 27.07
C ASP A 438 10.38 0.69 27.93
N LYS A 439 10.93 1.90 28.14
CA LYS A 439 10.40 2.91 29.09
C LYS A 439 10.20 4.29 28.49
N TYR A 440 10.89 4.58 27.39
CA TYR A 440 10.98 5.91 26.80
C TYR A 440 10.52 5.89 25.35
N GLU A 441 9.94 7.00 24.90
CA GLU A 441 9.57 7.23 23.51
C GLU A 441 10.57 8.21 22.88
N ARG A 442 11.03 7.95 21.66
CA ARG A 442 11.88 8.87 20.90
C ARG A 442 11.22 9.39 19.62
N ARG A 443 11.24 10.71 19.44
CA ARG A 443 10.76 11.43 18.26
C ARG A 443 11.90 12.31 17.72
N GLY A 444 12.58 11.88 16.67
CA GLY A 444 13.80 12.55 16.19
C GLY A 444 14.95 12.39 17.21
N ASN A 445 15.51 13.50 17.69
CA ASN A 445 16.44 13.49 18.82
C ASN A 445 15.74 13.72 20.18
N ILE A 446 14.42 13.93 20.25
CA ILE A 446 13.71 14.15 21.52
C ILE A 446 13.38 12.79 22.15
N ILE A 447 13.89 12.51 23.35
CA ILE A 447 13.56 11.34 24.18
C ILE A 447 12.71 11.79 25.37
N THR A 448 11.58 11.13 25.62
CA THR A 448 10.66 11.42 26.74
C THR A 448 10.13 10.13 27.37
N LEU A 449 9.44 10.23 28.51
CA LEU A 449 8.71 9.10 29.09
C LEU A 449 7.59 8.60 28.14
N ASN A 450 7.39 7.29 28.08
CA ASN A 450 6.33 6.69 27.28
C ASN A 450 4.95 7.30 27.55
N GLY A 451 4.25 7.72 26.49
CA GLY A 451 2.95 8.39 26.57
C GLY A 451 3.01 9.91 26.79
N SER A 452 4.20 10.52 26.79
CA SER A 452 4.34 11.97 26.84
C SER A 452 3.68 12.65 25.64
N LYS A 453 2.95 13.74 25.93
CA LYS A 453 2.34 14.62 24.92
C LYS A 453 3.29 15.70 24.40
N LEU A 454 4.51 15.78 24.94
CA LEU A 454 5.51 16.76 24.49
C LEU A 454 5.86 16.51 23.02
N ASP A 455 5.80 17.57 22.22
CA ASP A 455 6.21 17.57 20.83
C ASP A 455 7.27 18.65 20.57
N ALA A 456 7.89 18.57 19.40
CA ALA A 456 8.93 19.53 19.00
C ALA A 456 8.41 20.97 18.93
N ALA A 457 7.11 21.16 18.67
CA ALA A 457 6.48 22.49 18.67
C ALA A 457 6.44 23.09 20.09
N THR A 458 6.08 22.31 21.09
CA THR A 458 6.07 22.75 22.51
C THR A 458 7.46 23.13 22.99
N ILE A 459 8.47 22.28 22.72
CA ILE A 459 9.88 22.58 23.06
C ILE A 459 10.36 23.85 22.36
N MET A 460 9.97 24.04 21.10
CA MET A 460 10.31 25.22 20.30
C MET A 460 9.62 26.49 20.82
N GLU A 461 8.38 26.40 21.33
CA GLU A 461 7.68 27.50 21.99
C GLU A 461 8.35 27.89 23.32
N GLU A 462 8.71 26.92 24.15
CA GLU A 462 9.48 27.16 25.39
C GLU A 462 10.83 27.81 25.10
N TYR A 463 11.55 27.34 24.08
CA TYR A 463 12.81 27.93 23.64
C TYR A 463 12.64 29.40 23.19
N CYS A 464 11.61 29.70 22.41
CA CYS A 464 11.30 31.08 22.00
C CYS A 464 10.92 31.98 23.20
N LEU A 465 10.12 31.49 24.15
CA LEU A 465 9.73 32.23 25.35
C LEU A 465 10.91 32.51 26.30
N SER A 466 11.93 31.67 26.29
CA SER A 466 13.13 31.84 27.13
C SER A 466 14.07 32.98 26.70
N ARG A 467 13.78 33.68 25.59
CA ARG A 467 14.70 34.61 24.92
C ARG A 467 14.07 35.98 24.66
N ASP A 468 14.84 37.03 24.92
CA ASP A 468 14.53 38.41 24.52
C ASP A 468 14.54 38.61 22.99
N SER A 469 15.31 37.80 22.26
CA SER A 469 15.36 37.81 20.79
C SER A 469 15.91 36.51 20.22
N GLY A 470 15.65 36.27 18.93
CA GLY A 470 16.17 35.13 18.20
C GLY A 470 16.17 35.38 16.70
N LYS A 471 17.24 35.01 16.01
CA LYS A 471 17.27 35.05 14.54
C LYS A 471 16.60 33.82 13.96
N LEU A 472 15.93 33.94 12.82
CA LEU A 472 15.23 32.79 12.22
C LEU A 472 16.21 31.64 11.89
N ASP A 473 17.45 31.95 11.49
CA ASP A 473 18.48 30.93 11.28
C ASP A 473 18.91 30.21 12.58
N GLU A 474 18.93 30.92 13.72
CA GLU A 474 19.19 30.33 15.04
C GLU A 474 18.03 29.40 15.47
N LEU A 475 16.79 29.82 15.23
CA LEU A 475 15.60 29.00 15.51
C LEU A 475 15.56 27.73 14.63
N LEU A 476 16.00 27.83 13.37
CA LEU A 476 16.12 26.70 12.44
C LEU A 476 17.27 25.76 12.82
N ALA A 477 18.38 26.29 13.33
CA ALA A 477 19.49 25.49 13.84
C ALA A 477 19.07 24.68 15.08
N PHE A 478 18.38 25.32 16.03
CA PHE A 478 17.84 24.64 17.22
C PHE A 478 16.80 23.57 16.86
N GLU A 479 15.86 23.86 15.95
CA GLU A 479 14.89 22.84 15.52
C GLU A 479 15.57 21.64 14.84
N LYS A 480 16.59 21.87 13.99
CA LYS A 480 17.41 20.79 13.41
C LYS A 480 18.09 19.94 14.49
N GLU A 481 18.53 20.56 15.58
CA GLU A 481 19.20 19.88 16.69
C GLU A 481 18.24 18.92 17.42
N ILE A 482 17.02 19.37 17.75
CA ILE A 482 16.04 18.55 18.47
C ILE A 482 15.29 17.54 17.57
N CYS A 483 15.03 17.89 16.31
CA CYS A 483 14.31 17.01 15.37
C CYS A 483 15.24 16.05 14.60
N GLY A 484 16.52 16.42 14.42
CA GLY A 484 17.46 15.74 13.51
C GLY A 484 17.32 16.13 12.03
N SER A 485 16.24 16.82 11.65
CA SER A 485 15.97 17.34 10.30
C SER A 485 15.28 18.70 10.38
N ILE A 486 15.34 19.49 9.29
CA ILE A 486 14.80 20.86 9.28
C ILE A 486 13.33 20.85 8.83
N HIS A 487 12.42 21.24 9.71
CA HIS A 487 11.01 21.50 9.43
C HIS A 487 10.68 22.98 9.67
N ARG A 488 10.99 23.86 8.71
CA ARG A 488 10.86 25.33 8.81
C ARG A 488 9.53 25.84 9.42
N TRP A 489 8.44 25.10 9.29
CA TRP A 489 7.13 25.48 9.87
C TRP A 489 7.09 25.40 11.41
N ILE A 490 7.87 24.51 12.05
CA ILE A 490 7.93 24.36 13.52
C ILE A 490 8.48 25.65 14.19
N PRO A 491 9.71 26.12 13.92
CA PRO A 491 10.24 27.33 14.53
C PRO A 491 9.46 28.57 14.12
N MET A 492 8.97 28.63 12.88
CA MET A 492 8.14 29.74 12.42
C MET A 492 6.81 29.83 13.16
N ASN A 493 6.08 28.72 13.33
CA ASN A 493 4.81 28.72 14.07
C ASN A 493 5.03 29.06 15.55
N ALA A 494 6.02 28.43 16.19
CA ALA A 494 6.35 28.67 17.58
C ALA A 494 6.74 30.14 17.83
N ALA A 495 7.62 30.70 16.99
CA ALA A 495 8.03 32.10 17.10
C ALA A 495 6.90 33.07 16.78
N TYR A 496 6.05 32.84 15.77
CA TYR A 496 4.88 33.68 15.53
C TYR A 496 3.84 33.62 16.66
N LYS A 497 3.79 32.53 17.45
CA LYS A 497 2.85 32.36 18.57
C LYS A 497 3.35 33.04 19.86
N THR A 498 4.66 33.12 20.05
CA THR A 498 5.30 33.53 21.32
C THR A 498 6.05 34.87 21.22
N MET A 499 6.68 35.14 20.07
CA MET A 499 7.50 36.34 19.81
C MET A 499 6.80 37.27 18.80
N VAL A 500 7.43 38.40 18.49
CA VAL A 500 7.05 39.34 17.44
C VAL A 500 8.16 39.40 16.39
N ARG A 501 7.83 39.19 15.11
CA ARG A 501 8.82 39.26 14.02
C ARG A 501 8.99 40.71 13.58
N THR A 502 10.14 41.31 13.89
CA THR A 502 10.42 42.71 13.52
C THR A 502 11.13 42.84 12.18
N GLU A 503 11.82 41.79 11.70
CA GLU A 503 12.52 41.81 10.40
C GLU A 503 12.45 40.45 9.68
N GLN A 504 13.01 40.38 8.46
CA GLN A 504 13.09 39.14 7.69
C GLN A 504 13.79 38.00 8.46
N ASN A 505 14.80 38.30 9.27
CA ASN A 505 15.56 37.31 10.04
C ASN A 505 15.55 37.55 11.55
N LEU A 506 14.65 38.41 12.09
CA LEU A 506 14.66 38.79 13.50
C LEU A 506 13.27 38.64 14.14
N PHE A 507 13.23 37.93 15.27
CA PHE A 507 12.14 37.92 16.23
C PHE A 507 12.62 38.52 17.55
N VAL A 508 11.73 39.25 18.24
CA VAL A 508 11.95 39.82 19.57
C VAL A 508 10.83 39.40 20.51
N ALA A 509 11.12 39.35 21.81
CA ALA A 509 10.10 39.12 22.83
C ALA A 509 9.04 40.23 22.80
N GLU A 510 7.82 39.89 23.21
CA GLU A 510 6.66 40.79 23.16
C GLU A 510 6.88 42.10 23.92
N ASN A 511 7.58 42.03 25.07
CA ASN A 511 7.95 43.20 25.89
C ASN A 511 8.93 44.18 25.19
N ARG A 512 9.48 43.83 24.02
CA ARG A 512 10.34 44.70 23.20
C ARG A 512 9.55 45.52 22.16
N VAL A 513 8.22 45.42 22.13
CA VAL A 513 7.33 46.14 21.20
C VAL A 513 6.16 46.76 21.96
N SER A 514 5.78 47.98 21.62
CA SER A 514 4.69 48.72 22.28
C SER A 514 3.59 49.06 21.28
N PHE A 515 2.59 48.18 21.14
CA PHE A 515 1.49 48.38 20.18
C PHE A 515 0.35 49.23 20.77
N GLU A 516 0.08 50.40 20.19
CA GLU A 516 -1.19 51.10 20.40
C GLU A 516 -2.27 50.46 19.50
N ILE A 517 -2.86 49.36 20.01
CA ILE A 517 -3.69 48.42 19.22
C ILE A 517 -4.82 49.12 18.45
N ASP A 518 -5.57 50.01 19.08
CA ASP A 518 -6.74 50.65 18.46
C ASP A 518 -6.33 51.65 17.36
N ALA A 519 -5.22 52.38 17.55
CA ALA A 519 -4.68 53.27 16.51
C ALA A 519 -4.14 52.48 15.31
N ILE A 520 -3.42 51.38 15.56
CA ILE A 520 -2.93 50.48 14.51
C ILE A 520 -4.11 49.87 13.72
N ASP A 521 -5.14 49.38 14.41
CA ASP A 521 -6.35 48.84 13.78
C ASP A 521 -7.09 49.89 12.95
N ASN A 522 -7.14 51.15 13.41
CA ASN A 522 -7.70 52.25 12.62
C ASN A 522 -6.84 52.57 11.38
N THR A 523 -5.51 52.48 11.46
CA THR A 523 -4.64 52.59 10.28
C THR A 523 -4.87 51.46 9.28
N ILE A 524 -5.02 50.21 9.73
CA ILE A 524 -5.33 49.06 8.84
C ILE A 524 -6.69 49.24 8.16
N GLU A 525 -7.67 49.79 8.87
CA GLU A 525 -9.01 50.07 8.35
C GLU A 525 -9.00 51.03 7.14
N LEU A 526 -8.07 51.98 7.08
CA LEU A 526 -7.87 52.84 5.90
C LEU A 526 -7.34 52.08 4.68
N PHE A 527 -6.55 51.02 4.88
CA PHE A 527 -6.00 50.17 3.81
C PHE A 527 -6.90 48.98 3.43
N CYS A 528 -7.89 48.65 4.27
CA CYS A 528 -8.81 47.53 4.06
C CYS A 528 -10.27 48.03 3.91
N PRO A 529 -10.62 48.68 2.77
CA PRO A 529 -11.97 49.23 2.56
C PRO A 529 -13.04 48.13 2.42
N GLY A 530 -12.65 46.94 1.96
CA GLY A 530 -13.49 45.74 1.93
C GLY A 530 -13.27 44.82 3.13
N ASP A 531 -13.73 43.57 2.97
CA ASP A 531 -13.62 42.51 3.98
C ASP A 531 -12.18 42.02 4.23
N TYR A 532 -11.31 42.14 3.22
CA TYR A 532 -9.95 41.64 3.27
C TYR A 532 -9.00 42.43 2.35
N VAL A 533 -7.70 42.35 2.61
CA VAL A 533 -6.64 42.95 1.79
C VAL A 533 -5.35 42.10 1.83
N PRO A 534 -4.67 41.83 0.70
CA PRO A 534 -3.37 41.17 0.71
C PRO A 534 -2.35 41.95 1.51
N LEU A 535 -1.56 41.29 2.37
CA LEU A 535 -0.56 41.97 3.19
C LEU A 535 0.45 42.75 2.34
N GLN A 536 0.80 42.22 1.16
CA GLN A 536 1.76 42.86 0.24
C GLN A 536 1.24 44.14 -0.43
N SER A 537 -0.06 44.44 -0.43
CA SER A 537 -0.58 45.69 -1.02
C SER A 537 -0.50 46.88 -0.06
N ILE A 538 -0.12 46.68 1.21
CA ILE A 538 0.12 47.76 2.16
C ILE A 538 1.55 48.29 1.96
N THR A 539 1.66 49.38 1.21
CA THR A 539 2.95 50.01 0.85
C THR A 539 3.32 51.19 1.75
N VAL A 540 2.33 51.93 2.28
CA VAL A 540 2.53 53.15 3.09
C VAL A 540 2.65 52.81 4.58
N LEU A 541 3.69 52.06 4.92
CA LEU A 541 3.97 51.59 6.30
C LEU A 541 4.33 52.71 7.28
N THR A 542 4.64 53.92 6.79
CA THR A 542 4.87 55.11 7.61
C THR A 542 3.59 55.71 8.23
N ALA A 543 2.40 55.25 7.83
CA ALA A 543 1.12 55.70 8.39
C ALA A 543 0.77 55.06 9.75
N PHE A 544 1.60 54.12 10.23
CA PHE A 544 1.37 53.39 11.47
C PHE A 544 2.05 54.08 12.68
N PRO A 545 1.43 54.07 13.88
CA PRO A 545 1.97 54.72 15.06
C PRO A 545 3.27 54.04 15.54
N PHE A 546 4.18 54.81 16.13
CA PHE A 546 5.47 54.29 16.59
C PHE A 546 5.30 53.21 17.67
N CYS A 547 5.92 52.05 17.47
CA CYS A 547 5.80 50.90 18.39
C CYS A 547 7.15 50.39 18.94
N GLY A 548 8.22 51.18 18.80
CA GLY A 548 9.59 50.79 19.16
C GLY A 548 10.43 50.26 17.99
N HIS A 549 9.81 49.85 16.88
CA HIS A 549 10.49 49.30 15.69
C HIS A 549 9.96 49.94 14.40
N PRO A 550 10.76 50.03 13.32
CA PRO A 550 10.28 50.47 12.01
C PRO A 550 9.25 49.51 11.42
N TRP A 551 8.10 50.05 11.01
CA TRP A 551 7.03 49.25 10.40
C TRP A 551 7.45 48.64 9.06
N ASN A 552 7.20 47.34 8.95
CA ASN A 552 7.37 46.56 7.73
C ASN A 552 6.36 45.40 7.72
N LEU A 553 6.29 44.68 6.60
CA LEU A 553 5.31 43.60 6.41
C LEU A 553 5.46 42.44 7.42
N TYR A 554 6.66 42.16 7.95
CA TYR A 554 6.84 41.11 8.97
C TYR A 554 6.27 41.51 10.34
N LEU A 555 6.45 42.79 10.70
CA LEU A 555 5.89 43.35 11.92
C LEU A 555 4.36 43.47 11.83
N LEU A 556 3.85 43.89 10.68
CA LEU A 556 2.41 43.95 10.42
C LEU A 556 1.76 42.56 10.37
N GLU A 557 2.42 41.55 9.79
CA GLU A 557 1.98 40.16 9.88
C GLU A 557 1.89 39.72 11.35
N SER A 558 2.91 39.99 12.15
CA SER A 558 2.95 39.62 13.57
C SER A 558 1.84 40.30 14.38
N PHE A 559 1.57 41.57 14.10
CA PHE A 559 0.46 42.32 14.70
C PHE A 559 -0.89 41.69 14.36
N CYS A 560 -1.19 41.48 13.07
CA CYS A 560 -2.46 40.92 12.60
C CYS A 560 -2.69 39.45 13.00
N ARG A 561 -1.62 38.69 13.30
CA ARG A 561 -1.70 37.31 13.81
C ARG A 561 -2.16 37.21 15.27
N ARG A 562 -1.82 38.18 16.13
CA ARG A 562 -1.93 38.04 17.60
C ARG A 562 -2.58 39.20 18.33
N PHE A 563 -2.39 40.44 17.87
CA PHE A 563 -2.63 41.65 18.67
C PHE A 563 -3.83 42.47 18.18
N SER A 564 -4.09 42.47 16.88
CA SER A 564 -5.24 43.19 16.29
C SER A 564 -6.56 42.76 16.92
N ARG A 565 -7.43 43.73 17.23
CA ARG A 565 -8.81 43.49 17.70
C ARG A 565 -9.75 43.33 16.51
N LYS A 566 -9.63 44.17 15.48
CA LYS A 566 -10.51 44.20 14.29
C LYS A 566 -10.16 43.16 13.22
N PHE A 567 -8.90 42.76 13.07
CA PHE A 567 -8.40 41.94 11.96
C PHE A 567 -7.76 40.62 12.41
N ARG A 568 -7.76 39.63 11.52
CA ARG A 568 -6.98 38.38 11.61
C ARG A 568 -6.04 38.29 10.40
N PHE A 569 -5.05 37.41 10.48
CA PHE A 569 -4.16 37.12 9.35
C PHE A 569 -4.33 35.67 8.89
N ASP A 570 -4.84 35.48 7.68
CA ASP A 570 -5.10 34.18 7.09
C ASP A 570 -4.05 33.85 6.01
N VAL A 571 -3.53 32.62 6.02
CA VAL A 571 -2.53 32.13 5.05
C VAL A 571 -2.53 30.60 4.98
N LEU A 572 -2.18 30.00 3.83
CA LEU A 572 -2.03 28.55 3.67
C LEU A 572 -0.94 27.94 4.56
N ALA A 573 0.19 28.64 4.72
CA ALA A 573 1.33 28.22 5.52
C ALA A 573 2.22 29.42 5.88
N VAL A 574 2.89 29.34 7.03
CA VAL A 574 3.95 30.29 7.39
C VAL A 574 5.03 30.37 6.31
N ASN A 575 5.42 31.59 5.95
CA ASN A 575 6.34 31.84 4.85
C ASN A 575 7.26 33.03 5.16
N SER A 576 8.12 33.39 4.23
CA SER A 576 9.02 34.55 4.36
C SER A 576 8.97 35.46 3.15
N ARG A 577 7.84 35.45 2.42
CA ARG A 577 7.49 36.42 1.38
C ARG A 577 6.50 37.48 1.88
N CYS A 578 6.02 37.37 3.12
CA CYS A 578 4.85 38.11 3.61
C CYS A 578 3.60 37.86 2.74
N ALA A 579 3.48 36.65 2.19
CA ALA A 579 2.28 36.23 1.48
C ALA A 579 1.21 35.83 2.50
N GLY A 580 -0.05 36.19 2.22
CA GLY A 580 -1.18 36.08 3.15
C GLY A 580 -2.07 37.32 3.09
N VAL A 581 -3.21 37.24 3.75
CA VAL A 581 -4.27 38.27 3.68
C VAL A 581 -4.64 38.72 5.08
N ILE A 582 -4.77 40.04 5.25
CA ILE A 582 -5.37 40.65 6.44
C ILE A 582 -6.88 40.64 6.21
N VAL A 583 -7.64 40.05 7.13
CA VAL A 583 -9.08 39.80 6.99
C VAL A 583 -9.81 40.42 8.19
N ARG A 584 -10.89 41.16 7.95
CA ARG A 584 -11.76 41.65 9.04
C ARG A 584 -12.32 40.46 9.81
N LYS A 585 -12.30 40.49 11.14
CA LYS A 585 -12.82 39.36 11.95
C LYS A 585 -14.32 39.13 11.73
N THR A 586 -15.06 40.14 11.26
CA THR A 586 -16.46 40.05 10.84
C THR A 586 -16.67 39.27 9.54
N CYS A 587 -15.65 39.15 8.67
CA CYS A 587 -15.74 38.40 7.43
C CYS A 587 -15.74 36.89 7.70
N SER A 588 -16.78 36.20 7.22
CA SER A 588 -16.99 34.76 7.39
C SER A 588 -16.31 33.89 6.32
N LEU A 589 -15.68 34.50 5.30
CA LEU A 589 -15.01 33.77 4.24
C LEU A 589 -13.78 33.01 4.77
N SER A 590 -13.67 31.74 4.38
CA SER A 590 -12.45 30.97 4.57
C SER A 590 -11.34 31.43 3.62
N TYR A 591 -10.09 31.12 3.94
CA TYR A 591 -8.96 31.54 3.11
C TYR A 591 -9.02 31.06 1.64
N ARG A 592 -9.61 29.87 1.40
CA ARG A 592 -9.86 29.36 0.06
C ARG A 592 -10.88 30.19 -0.70
N GLN A 593 -11.98 30.56 -0.03
CA GLN A 593 -13.02 31.43 -0.58
C GLN A 593 -12.50 32.83 -0.88
N ILE A 594 -11.65 33.38 -0.01
CA ILE A 594 -10.96 34.67 -0.24
C ILE A 594 -10.12 34.60 -1.52
N MET A 595 -9.34 33.52 -1.73
CA MET A 595 -8.58 33.36 -2.97
C MET A 595 -9.49 33.15 -4.20
N ALA A 596 -10.61 32.45 -4.06
CA ALA A 596 -11.57 32.24 -5.15
C ALA A 596 -12.30 33.54 -5.53
N ASP A 597 -12.70 34.36 -4.56
CA ASP A 597 -13.30 35.67 -4.75
C ASP A 597 -12.31 36.66 -5.38
N ALA A 598 -11.08 36.72 -4.87
CA ALA A 598 -10.01 37.53 -5.48
C ALA A 598 -9.77 37.15 -6.96
N VAL A 599 -9.78 35.86 -7.27
CA VAL A 599 -9.65 35.37 -8.66
C VAL A 599 -10.88 35.71 -9.50
N ALA A 600 -12.10 35.54 -8.98
CA ALA A 600 -13.33 35.91 -9.65
C ALA A 600 -13.34 37.40 -10.06
N ASN A 601 -12.83 38.27 -9.20
CA ASN A 601 -12.78 39.72 -9.39
C ASN A 601 -11.54 40.21 -10.18
N SER A 602 -10.60 39.34 -10.55
CA SER A 602 -9.29 39.72 -11.13
C SER A 602 -9.26 39.95 -12.65
N ALA A 603 -10.37 39.72 -13.36
CA ALA A 603 -10.47 39.78 -14.83
C ALA A 603 -9.47 38.87 -15.61
N ILE A 604 -8.80 37.91 -14.95
CA ILE A 604 -7.89 36.96 -15.60
C ILE A 604 -8.64 35.80 -16.26
N GLU A 605 -7.97 35.16 -17.22
CA GLU A 605 -8.35 33.86 -17.75
C GLU A 605 -8.30 32.78 -16.65
N LEU A 606 -9.40 32.05 -16.44
CA LEU A 606 -9.54 31.03 -15.40
C LEU A 606 -8.90 29.68 -15.77
N SER A 607 -7.61 29.72 -16.11
CA SER A 607 -6.75 28.54 -16.29
C SER A 607 -5.72 28.41 -15.16
N GLU A 608 -5.35 27.18 -14.81
CA GLU A 608 -4.48 26.87 -13.66
C GLU A 608 -3.21 27.75 -13.62
N LYS A 609 -2.50 27.83 -14.76
CA LYS A 609 -1.27 28.61 -14.89
C LYS A 609 -1.47 30.11 -14.62
N LYS A 610 -2.56 30.69 -15.10
CA LYS A 610 -2.89 32.12 -14.95
C LYS A 610 -3.33 32.43 -13.53
N VAL A 611 -4.17 31.56 -12.95
CA VAL A 611 -4.67 31.68 -11.57
C VAL A 611 -3.54 31.53 -10.54
N ILE A 612 -2.65 30.55 -10.67
CA ILE A 612 -1.48 30.41 -9.79
C ILE A 612 -0.55 31.64 -9.90
N ALA A 613 -0.33 32.15 -11.12
CA ALA A 613 0.49 33.35 -11.32
C ALA A 613 -0.13 34.57 -10.63
N PHE A 614 -1.42 34.85 -10.88
CA PHE A 614 -2.14 35.94 -10.23
C PHE A 614 -2.08 35.86 -8.70
N LEU A 615 -2.40 34.70 -8.11
CA LEU A 615 -2.37 34.52 -6.65
C LEU A 615 -0.97 34.70 -6.07
N PHE A 616 0.09 34.29 -6.78
CA PHE A 616 1.47 34.44 -6.31
C PHE A 616 1.99 35.87 -6.45
N ASP A 617 1.70 36.52 -7.58
CA ASP A 617 2.19 37.86 -7.91
C ASP A 617 1.45 38.95 -7.12
N ASN A 618 0.19 38.70 -6.69
CA ASN A 618 -0.59 39.57 -5.80
C ASN A 618 -0.51 39.18 -4.31
N GLY A 619 0.43 38.32 -3.93
CA GLY A 619 0.75 38.05 -2.51
C GLY A 619 -0.21 37.13 -1.75
N TYR A 620 -1.16 36.46 -2.41
CA TYR A 620 -2.01 35.44 -1.76
C TYR A 620 -1.22 34.16 -1.45
N ILE A 621 -0.33 33.69 -2.34
CA ILE A 621 0.41 32.44 -2.11
C ILE A 621 1.93 32.64 -2.09
N GLY A 622 2.59 32.00 -1.12
CA GLY A 622 4.06 32.09 -0.94
C GLY A 622 4.89 31.22 -1.89
N ARG A 623 4.27 30.44 -2.77
CA ARG A 623 4.92 29.53 -3.74
C ARG A 623 4.14 29.50 -5.04
N ARG A 624 4.81 29.33 -6.19
CA ARG A 624 4.18 29.13 -7.51
C ARG A 624 3.64 27.70 -7.70
N SER A 625 2.90 27.23 -6.71
CA SER A 625 2.33 25.88 -6.63
C SER A 625 1.19 25.89 -5.62
N LEU A 626 0.02 25.41 -6.01
CA LEU A 626 -1.15 25.28 -5.13
C LEU A 626 -1.79 23.91 -5.39
N SER A 627 -2.24 23.23 -4.34
CA SER A 627 -3.02 22.00 -4.46
C SER A 627 -4.49 22.31 -4.70
N ASN A 628 -5.17 21.50 -5.50
CA ASN A 628 -6.61 21.59 -5.79
C ASN A 628 -7.03 22.91 -6.48
N VAL A 629 -6.24 23.39 -7.46
CA VAL A 629 -6.54 24.65 -8.18
C VAL A 629 -7.81 24.56 -9.02
N ASP A 630 -8.10 23.41 -9.65
CA ASP A 630 -9.36 23.16 -10.39
C ASP A 630 -10.61 23.43 -9.53
N GLU A 631 -10.46 23.10 -8.26
CA GLU A 631 -11.48 23.15 -7.21
C GLU A 631 -11.72 24.61 -6.75
N LEU A 632 -10.68 25.45 -6.80
CA LEU A 632 -10.73 26.90 -6.57
C LEU A 632 -11.25 27.63 -7.82
N ILE A 633 -10.82 27.22 -9.02
CA ILE A 633 -11.29 27.74 -10.31
C ILE A 633 -12.80 27.53 -10.44
N THR A 634 -13.30 26.35 -10.05
CA THR A 634 -14.74 26.07 -10.04
C THR A 634 -15.49 27.01 -9.10
N GLU A 635 -14.96 27.29 -7.90
CA GLU A 635 -15.55 28.25 -6.97
C GLU A 635 -15.54 29.69 -7.52
N ALA A 636 -14.45 30.13 -8.14
CA ALA A 636 -14.35 31.43 -8.78
C ALA A 636 -15.35 31.61 -9.95
N LYS A 637 -15.58 30.56 -10.76
CA LYS A 637 -16.61 30.56 -11.81
C LYS A 637 -18.01 30.73 -11.24
N LEU A 638 -18.35 29.99 -10.19
CA LEU A 638 -19.64 30.10 -9.52
C LEU A 638 -19.88 31.48 -8.90
N ILE A 639 -18.81 32.18 -8.46
CA ILE A 639 -18.90 33.57 -8.00
C ILE A 639 -19.18 34.51 -9.19
N GLN A 640 -18.43 34.39 -10.29
CA GLN A 640 -18.67 35.17 -11.52
C GLN A 640 -20.05 34.94 -12.14
N GLU A 641 -20.62 33.74 -12.02
CA GLU A 641 -21.96 33.39 -12.50
C GLU A 641 -23.08 33.91 -11.60
N ARG A 642 -22.82 34.13 -10.31
CA ARG A 642 -23.80 34.68 -9.34
C ARG A 642 -23.77 36.20 -9.24
N GLY A 643 -22.69 36.84 -9.69
CA GLY A 643 -22.55 38.30 -9.77
C GLY A 643 -22.98 38.90 -11.11
N ARG A 644 -23.57 38.08 -12.00
CA ARG A 644 -24.21 38.47 -13.27
C ARG A 644 -25.72 38.34 -13.15
#